data_AF-A0A9D7YMK3-F1
#
_entry.id   AF-A0A9D7YMK3-F1
#
_cell.length_a   1.000
_cell.length_b   1.000
_cell.length_c   1.000
_cell.angle_alpha   90.00
_cell.angle_beta   90.00
_cell.angle_gamma   90.00
#
_symmetry.space_group_name_H-M   'P 1'
#
loop_
_entity.id
_entity.type
_entity.pdbx_description
1 polymer ?
#
loop_
_entity_poly.entity_id
_entity_poly.type
_entity_poly.pdbx_seq_one_letter_code
_entity_poly.pdbx_strand_id
1 'polypeptide(L)'
;MMPFRRNAESAPAATYRDADAALVSSRDRGTRARRLRLAAFAPAIFFLVAILLPPLNHDVAAVLDFSRRWLAGEALYTDLIDVNPPLIFVLNLLPAAIARWTVLPQGQAILICLLAFAFALWRMTEALRRDREEGPVESAVLTAVLPLLLLAAGSDFGQRDVLMAMAALPYCLLAARRIEGLPTDRRLVVAVAIVAALAFALKPYFLAVPLLVEGLVWLRRGTGKARRDPVPWLMLGVWAAYLAAIPVFFPAYVWQILPLAWEFYGDIHGPGPWRVLVADVMGAAEVLLLFTVPLAFRRESGAFGQALAIAALGAFLPAGGSPEHGWVALPADKDGRIAGLYHFPSIIEPGAARAGPRLVGMPTQLVAGADRLLLVTDEIASPPPPAPTTGNAPERFSAAPAQRRVQAVGVRPGVAPGYFDYRPANRAPETLPSIPNWGRLEAVALAGSTPLALLTPSDASPGPGVRTLLALRGLEWSALPLPADLDPARPARLIADDQRAVLLQTEPGAATRVWSADAEALRARAGSAPPAPQWRLETLPDAPGANLFMLSAGQVIAADVSPADHVRLTALRTSGAHRLANVDVPGADRAVFPVGERVYTVWRAADGDPRLYVAVASSLTGEVLYSGPVGSDPIVSGRELHTLALMIGFILLTVMIFALRPDAAQRQATALPEGWSLAGPARRAAAVALDLVPGLLIGAALFRVRPADMLSAALLSPDLLMRDVAAFLTAIAITIAHSAVGECLAGRTLGKWALGLRVVSLDGRRPSPWQALARSALKYLCPPLALFMVLDAMSRHPADVLTGSAVIRKAPAPKQSPPKDDDQPVE
;
A
#
# COMPACT_ATOMS: atom_id res chain seq x y z
N MET A 1 -83.64 36.31 -21.98
CA MET A 1 -82.63 36.41 -20.91
C MET A 1 -81.33 35.81 -21.44
N MET A 2 -80.20 36.45 -21.12
CA MET A 2 -78.90 36.42 -21.81
C MET A 2 -78.19 35.05 -21.99
N PRO A 3 -77.19 34.99 -22.91
CA PRO A 3 -76.53 33.77 -23.38
C PRO A 3 -75.21 33.49 -22.65
N PHE A 4 -74.68 32.26 -22.76
CA PHE A 4 -73.24 32.01 -22.63
C PHE A 4 -72.79 30.90 -23.59
N ARG A 5 -72.24 31.33 -24.74
CA ARG A 5 -71.28 30.56 -25.54
C ARG A 5 -69.98 30.48 -24.75
N ARG A 6 -69.42 29.29 -24.57
CA ARG A 6 -68.00 29.13 -24.17
C ARG A 6 -67.17 28.80 -25.41
N ASN A 7 -66.21 29.67 -25.66
CA ASN A 7 -65.19 29.58 -26.68
C ASN A 7 -64.36 28.31 -26.52
N ALA A 8 -64.19 27.59 -27.63
CA ALA A 8 -63.06 26.72 -27.85
C ALA A 8 -61.93 27.58 -28.41
N GLU A 9 -61.09 28.13 -27.53
CA GLU A 9 -59.84 28.80 -27.91
C GLU A 9 -58.65 27.98 -27.41
N SER A 10 -57.73 27.73 -28.36
CA SER A 10 -56.29 27.53 -28.20
C SER A 10 -55.77 26.44 -27.24
N ALA A 11 -55.76 25.20 -27.73
CA ALA A 11 -54.60 24.34 -27.45
C ALA A 11 -53.37 24.98 -28.14
N PRO A 12 -52.25 25.24 -27.45
CA PRO A 12 -51.04 25.69 -28.13
C PRO A 12 -50.59 24.56 -29.05
N ALA A 13 -50.47 24.86 -30.34
CA ALA A 13 -49.78 24.01 -31.30
C ALA A 13 -48.33 23.84 -30.81
N ALA A 14 -48.07 22.76 -30.07
CA ALA A 14 -46.72 22.25 -29.85
C ALA A 14 -46.16 21.98 -31.23
N THR A 15 -45.33 22.90 -31.71
CA THR A 15 -44.86 22.92 -33.09
C THR A 15 -44.04 21.68 -33.36
N TYR A 16 -44.17 21.11 -34.57
CA TYR A 16 -43.36 20.00 -35.08
C TYR A 16 -41.84 20.19 -34.85
N ARG A 17 -41.36 21.44 -34.70
CA ARG A 17 -39.98 21.77 -34.33
C ARG A 17 -39.55 21.27 -32.94
N ASP A 18 -40.44 21.24 -31.95
CA ASP A 18 -40.09 20.78 -30.60
C ASP A 18 -39.97 19.25 -30.53
N ALA A 19 -40.76 18.53 -31.33
CA ALA A 19 -40.66 17.09 -31.50
C ALA A 19 -39.37 16.69 -32.24
N ASP A 20 -39.02 17.42 -33.31
CA ASP A 20 -37.77 17.19 -34.04
C ASP A 20 -36.53 17.55 -33.21
N ALA A 21 -36.55 18.62 -32.42
CA ALA A 21 -35.47 18.95 -31.48
C ALA A 21 -35.33 17.91 -30.34
N ALA A 22 -36.46 17.38 -29.84
CA ALA A 22 -36.46 16.29 -28.87
C ALA A 22 -35.92 14.97 -29.46
N LEU A 23 -36.28 14.65 -30.71
CA LEU A 23 -35.79 13.47 -31.45
C LEU A 23 -34.29 13.59 -31.79
N VAL A 24 -33.83 14.73 -32.30
CA VAL A 24 -32.41 15.00 -32.59
C VAL A 24 -31.58 14.94 -31.30
N SER A 25 -32.05 15.56 -30.21
CA SER A 25 -31.37 15.46 -28.91
C SER A 25 -31.35 14.04 -28.36
N SER A 26 -32.35 13.20 -28.65
CA SER A 26 -32.37 11.77 -28.24
C SER A 26 -31.36 10.93 -29.03
N ARG A 27 -31.24 11.17 -30.34
CA ARG A 27 -30.26 10.50 -31.22
C ARG A 27 -28.81 10.90 -30.90
N ASP A 28 -28.56 12.18 -30.64
CA ASP A 28 -27.23 12.64 -30.22
C ASP A 28 -26.84 12.09 -28.84
N ARG A 29 -27.81 11.95 -27.92
CA ARG A 29 -27.60 11.32 -26.61
C ARG A 29 -27.22 9.85 -26.73
N GLY A 30 -27.93 9.08 -27.56
CA GLY A 30 -27.61 7.67 -27.80
C GLY A 30 -26.23 7.49 -28.45
N THR A 31 -25.87 8.37 -29.38
CA THR A 31 -24.57 8.33 -30.07
C THR A 31 -23.42 8.69 -29.14
N ARG A 32 -23.58 9.72 -28.30
CA ARG A 32 -22.57 10.12 -27.29
C ARG A 32 -22.37 9.05 -26.23
N ALA A 33 -23.44 8.44 -25.71
CA ALA A 33 -23.36 7.35 -24.74
C ALA A 33 -22.62 6.13 -25.32
N ARG A 34 -22.88 5.78 -26.58
CA ARG A 34 -22.17 4.69 -27.27
C ARG A 34 -20.68 4.98 -27.46
N ARG A 35 -20.32 6.21 -27.86
CA ARG A 35 -18.92 6.63 -28.00
C ARG A 35 -18.17 6.61 -26.66
N LEU A 36 -18.80 7.08 -25.58
CA LEU A 36 -18.21 7.05 -24.23
C LEU A 36 -17.99 5.61 -23.74
N ARG A 37 -18.96 4.72 -23.95
CA ARG A 37 -18.79 3.29 -23.63
C ARG A 37 -17.67 2.64 -24.43
N LEU A 38 -17.53 2.96 -25.72
CA LEU A 38 -16.42 2.47 -26.55
C LEU A 38 -15.06 2.99 -26.05
N ALA A 39 -14.97 4.29 -25.73
CA ALA A 39 -13.76 4.88 -25.17
C ALA A 39 -13.38 4.25 -23.82
N ALA A 40 -14.37 3.89 -23.00
CA ALA A 40 -14.19 3.19 -21.73
C ALA A 40 -13.52 1.82 -21.85
N PHE A 41 -13.53 1.17 -23.02
CA PHE A 41 -12.82 -0.09 -23.26
C PHE A 41 -11.35 0.11 -23.66
N ALA A 42 -10.90 1.31 -24.02
CA ALA A 42 -9.52 1.53 -24.44
C ALA A 42 -8.48 1.14 -23.35
N PRO A 43 -8.69 1.45 -22.06
CA PRO A 43 -7.81 0.98 -20.98
C PRO A 43 -7.82 -0.56 -20.83
N ALA A 44 -8.98 -1.19 -21.04
CA ALA A 44 -9.13 -2.65 -20.99
C ALA A 44 -8.28 -3.33 -22.07
N ILE A 45 -8.32 -2.79 -23.28
CA ILE A 45 -7.59 -3.30 -24.44
C ILE A 45 -6.08 -3.12 -24.23
N PHE A 46 -5.66 -1.95 -23.74
CA PHE A 46 -4.26 -1.69 -23.41
C PHE A 46 -3.76 -2.63 -22.32
N PHE A 47 -4.55 -2.82 -21.25
CA PHE A 47 -4.20 -3.76 -20.18
C PHE A 47 -4.14 -5.21 -20.66
N LEU A 48 -5.05 -5.63 -21.54
CA LEU A 48 -5.02 -6.98 -22.10
C LEU A 48 -3.71 -7.24 -22.85
N VAL A 49 -3.18 -6.25 -23.57
CA VAL A 49 -1.87 -6.33 -24.22
C VAL A 49 -0.74 -6.40 -23.19
N ALA A 50 -0.82 -5.62 -22.10
CA ALA A 50 0.19 -5.58 -21.05
C ALA A 50 0.26 -6.87 -20.21
N ILE A 51 -0.89 -7.44 -19.83
CA ILE A 51 -0.94 -8.62 -18.94
C ILE A 51 -0.63 -9.94 -19.65
N LEU A 52 -0.72 -9.96 -20.97
CA LEU A 52 -0.30 -11.11 -21.77
C LEU A 52 1.24 -11.22 -21.87
N LEU A 53 1.98 -10.24 -21.33
CA LEU A 53 3.44 -10.25 -21.27
C LEU A 53 3.92 -10.75 -19.88
N PRO A 54 4.86 -11.71 -19.81
CA PRO A 54 5.48 -12.16 -18.55
C PRO A 54 6.23 -11.03 -17.81
N PRO A 55 6.51 -11.16 -16.50
CA PRO A 55 6.23 -12.32 -15.62
C PRO A 55 4.97 -12.18 -14.74
N LEU A 56 4.48 -13.33 -14.24
CA LEU A 56 3.44 -13.38 -13.20
C LEU A 56 3.98 -12.90 -11.86
N ASN A 57 3.07 -12.40 -11.02
CA ASN A 57 3.36 -12.11 -9.62
C ASN A 57 3.93 -13.34 -8.91
N HIS A 58 4.98 -13.14 -8.10
CA HIS A 58 5.65 -14.22 -7.38
C HIS A 58 4.73 -14.93 -6.37
N ASP A 59 3.84 -14.20 -5.67
CA ASP A 59 2.88 -14.82 -4.73
C ASP A 59 1.87 -15.69 -5.45
N VAL A 60 1.38 -15.21 -6.60
CA VAL A 60 0.43 -15.96 -7.44
C VAL A 60 1.11 -17.20 -8.02
N ALA A 61 2.37 -17.08 -8.44
CA ALA A 61 3.16 -18.19 -8.94
C ALA A 61 3.43 -19.25 -7.85
N ALA A 62 3.77 -18.84 -6.63
CA ALA A 62 4.01 -19.75 -5.50
C ALA A 62 2.76 -20.57 -5.14
N VAL A 63 1.60 -19.91 -5.02
CA VAL A 63 0.32 -20.58 -4.76
C VAL A 63 -0.06 -21.56 -5.88
N LEU A 64 0.18 -21.18 -7.14
CA LEU A 64 -0.08 -22.05 -8.29
C LEU A 64 0.84 -23.27 -8.27
N ASP A 65 2.13 -23.09 -7.97
CA ASP A 65 3.08 -24.19 -7.88
C ASP A 65 2.74 -25.17 -6.74
N PHE A 66 2.37 -24.65 -5.57
CA PHE A 66 1.89 -25.46 -4.45
C PHE A 66 0.66 -26.28 -4.84
N SER A 67 -0.29 -25.67 -5.54
CA SER A 67 -1.50 -26.35 -6.01
C SER A 67 -1.18 -27.43 -7.05
N ARG A 68 -0.18 -27.19 -7.91
CA ARG A 68 0.31 -28.18 -8.88
C ARG A 68 0.98 -29.37 -8.20
N ARG A 69 1.87 -29.12 -7.23
CA ARG A 69 2.56 -30.16 -6.46
C ARG A 69 1.58 -30.98 -5.63
N TRP A 70 0.59 -30.31 -5.03
CA TRP A 70 -0.51 -30.98 -4.36
C TRP A 70 -1.32 -31.87 -5.32
N LEU A 71 -1.66 -31.36 -6.51
CA LEU A 71 -2.33 -32.16 -7.56
C LEU A 71 -1.46 -33.34 -8.06
N ALA A 72 -0.14 -33.25 -7.95
CA ALA A 72 0.80 -34.31 -8.29
C ALA A 72 0.93 -35.39 -7.21
N GLY A 73 0.38 -35.16 -6.01
CA GLY A 73 0.31 -36.14 -4.92
C GLY A 73 1.05 -35.75 -3.64
N GLU A 74 1.72 -34.59 -3.60
CA GLU A 74 2.35 -34.08 -2.36
C GLU A 74 1.29 -33.64 -1.33
N ALA A 75 1.55 -33.79 -0.04
CA ALA A 75 0.58 -33.44 1.00
C ALA A 75 0.62 -31.95 1.35
N LEU A 76 -0.47 -31.23 1.07
CA LEU A 76 -0.62 -29.83 1.47
C LEU A 76 -0.59 -29.69 3.00
N TYR A 77 0.19 -28.72 3.51
CA TYR A 77 0.45 -28.43 4.93
C TYR A 77 1.33 -29.41 5.70
N THR A 78 1.75 -30.52 5.08
CA THR A 78 2.74 -31.44 5.67
C THR A 78 4.04 -31.39 4.89
N ASP A 79 3.97 -31.57 3.57
CA ASP A 79 5.11 -31.44 2.66
C ASP A 79 5.21 -30.01 2.11
N LEU A 80 4.06 -29.37 1.90
CA LEU A 80 3.92 -28.01 1.37
C LEU A 80 3.45 -27.06 2.47
N ILE A 81 4.40 -26.47 3.20
CA ILE A 81 4.11 -25.61 4.37
C ILE A 81 3.85 -24.17 3.92
N ASP A 82 2.68 -23.64 4.23
CA ASP A 82 2.28 -22.26 3.96
C ASP A 82 1.17 -21.82 4.94
N VAL A 83 1.16 -20.54 5.33
CA VAL A 83 0.23 -19.97 6.33
C VAL A 83 -1.18 -19.68 5.79
N ASN A 84 -1.34 -19.66 4.46
CA ASN A 84 -2.56 -19.27 3.81
C ASN A 84 -3.67 -20.33 3.99
N PRO A 85 -4.93 -19.91 4.19
CA PRO A 85 -6.05 -20.84 4.30
C PRO A 85 -6.25 -21.68 3.02
N PRO A 86 -6.84 -22.90 3.14
CA PRO A 86 -6.89 -23.87 2.04
C PRO A 86 -7.60 -23.40 0.76
N LEU A 87 -8.57 -22.48 0.88
CA LEU A 87 -9.40 -22.07 -0.24
C LEU A 87 -8.59 -21.55 -1.44
N ILE A 88 -7.49 -20.82 -1.21
CA ILE A 88 -6.72 -20.26 -2.32
C ILE A 88 -6.00 -21.35 -3.14
N PHE A 89 -5.52 -22.41 -2.48
CA PHE A 89 -4.95 -23.57 -3.16
C PHE A 89 -6.02 -24.37 -3.89
N VAL A 90 -7.20 -24.54 -3.27
CA VAL A 90 -8.35 -25.21 -3.92
C VAL A 90 -8.76 -24.50 -5.20
N LEU A 91 -8.82 -23.16 -5.21
CA LEU A 91 -9.12 -22.40 -6.43
C LEU A 91 -8.04 -22.56 -7.51
N ASN A 92 -6.77 -22.70 -7.10
CA ASN A 92 -5.63 -22.88 -7.99
C ASN A 92 -5.43 -24.34 -8.47
N LEU A 93 -6.19 -25.30 -7.94
CA LEU A 93 -6.25 -26.66 -8.51
C LEU A 93 -6.76 -26.65 -9.95
N LEU A 94 -7.71 -25.76 -10.29
CA LEU A 94 -8.25 -25.67 -11.64
C LEU A 94 -7.19 -25.24 -12.68
N PRO A 95 -6.48 -24.11 -12.53
CA PRO A 95 -5.41 -23.76 -13.47
C PRO A 95 -4.26 -24.76 -13.45
N ALA A 96 -3.93 -25.37 -12.30
CA ALA A 96 -2.93 -26.44 -12.24
C ALA A 96 -3.36 -27.68 -13.06
N ALA A 97 -4.63 -28.08 -12.98
CA ALA A 97 -5.18 -29.20 -13.75
C ALA A 97 -5.22 -28.90 -15.25
N ILE A 98 -5.60 -27.67 -15.64
CA ILE A 98 -5.54 -27.22 -17.04
C ILE A 98 -4.11 -27.31 -17.56
N ALA A 99 -3.13 -26.81 -16.82
CA ALA A 99 -1.72 -26.87 -17.23
C ALA A 99 -1.20 -28.32 -17.31
N ARG A 100 -1.71 -29.23 -16.48
CA ARG A 100 -1.33 -30.65 -16.50
C ARG A 100 -1.95 -31.42 -17.67
N TRP A 101 -3.19 -31.11 -18.04
CA TRP A 101 -3.94 -31.86 -19.06
C TRP A 101 -3.93 -31.21 -20.45
N THR A 102 -3.32 -30.03 -20.58
CA THR A 102 -3.18 -29.33 -21.86
C THR A 102 -1.71 -29.01 -22.13
N VAL A 103 -1.43 -28.47 -23.31
CA VAL A 103 -0.08 -27.99 -23.68
C VAL A 103 0.21 -26.58 -23.14
N LEU A 104 -0.74 -25.97 -22.42
CA LEU A 104 -0.60 -24.60 -21.95
C LEU A 104 0.40 -24.53 -20.78
N PRO A 105 1.38 -23.61 -20.82
CA PRO A 105 2.20 -23.27 -19.66
C PRO A 105 1.33 -22.85 -18.48
N GLN A 106 1.78 -23.17 -17.26
CA GLN A 106 1.05 -22.88 -16.02
C GLN A 106 0.63 -21.41 -15.92
N GLY A 107 1.53 -20.50 -16.30
CA GLY A 107 1.24 -19.07 -16.25
C GLY A 107 0.13 -18.63 -17.22
N GLN A 108 0.00 -19.29 -18.37
CA GLN A 108 -1.10 -19.03 -19.31
C GLN A 108 -2.41 -19.66 -18.83
N ALA A 109 -2.35 -20.85 -18.23
CA ALA A 109 -3.52 -21.52 -17.68
C ALA A 109 -4.18 -20.69 -16.57
N ILE A 110 -3.40 -20.17 -15.62
CA ILE A 110 -3.93 -19.28 -14.58
C ILE A 110 -4.45 -17.97 -15.16
N LEU A 111 -3.76 -17.38 -16.14
CA LEU A 111 -4.20 -16.13 -16.77
C LEU A 111 -5.56 -16.30 -17.46
N ILE A 112 -5.78 -17.40 -18.18
CA ILE A 112 -7.07 -17.72 -18.80
C ILE A 112 -8.18 -17.85 -17.74
N CYS A 113 -7.91 -18.55 -16.63
CA CYS A 113 -8.86 -18.68 -15.52
C CYS A 113 -9.21 -17.32 -14.91
N LEU A 114 -8.21 -16.46 -14.69
CA LEU A 114 -8.40 -15.12 -14.13
C LEU A 114 -9.20 -14.21 -15.08
N LEU A 115 -8.90 -14.26 -16.38
CA LEU A 115 -9.65 -13.50 -17.40
C LEU A 115 -11.09 -14.01 -17.53
N ALA A 116 -11.31 -15.32 -17.47
CA ALA A 116 -12.65 -15.91 -17.47
C ALA A 116 -13.45 -15.50 -16.22
N PHE A 117 -12.80 -15.49 -15.05
CA PHE A 117 -13.39 -15.02 -13.81
C PHE A 117 -13.77 -13.54 -13.89
N ALA A 118 -12.86 -12.67 -14.34
CA ALA A 118 -13.14 -11.25 -14.54
C ALA A 118 -14.28 -11.04 -15.55
N PHE A 119 -14.31 -11.78 -16.66
CA PHE A 119 -15.40 -11.72 -17.63
C PHE A 119 -16.75 -12.13 -17.02
N ALA A 120 -16.78 -13.20 -16.20
CA ALA A 120 -17.98 -13.62 -15.51
C ALA A 120 -18.50 -12.53 -14.55
N LEU A 121 -17.63 -11.92 -13.76
CA LEU A 121 -17.97 -10.80 -12.87
C LEU A 121 -18.50 -9.58 -13.63
N TRP A 122 -17.87 -9.26 -14.78
CA TRP A 122 -18.36 -8.19 -15.65
C TRP A 122 -19.76 -8.49 -16.19
N ARG A 123 -20.02 -9.73 -16.63
CA ARG A 123 -21.35 -10.16 -17.08
C ARG A 123 -22.41 -10.10 -15.97
N MET A 124 -22.06 -10.48 -14.75
CA MET A 124 -22.94 -10.35 -13.57
C MET A 124 -23.24 -8.88 -13.25
N THR A 125 -22.21 -8.03 -13.26
CA THR A 125 -22.34 -6.58 -13.08
C THR A 125 -23.30 -5.99 -14.11
N GLU A 126 -23.12 -6.29 -15.40
CA GLU A 126 -24.01 -5.84 -16.47
C GLU A 126 -25.45 -6.35 -16.31
N ALA A 127 -25.62 -7.60 -15.87
CA ALA A 127 -26.95 -8.16 -15.62
C ALA A 127 -27.66 -7.45 -14.44
N LEU A 128 -26.94 -7.10 -13.38
CA LEU A 128 -27.46 -6.36 -12.22
C LEU A 128 -27.77 -4.90 -12.52
N ARG A 129 -27.20 -4.35 -13.60
CA ARG A 129 -27.44 -2.98 -14.06
C ARG A 129 -28.71 -2.84 -14.90
N ARG A 130 -29.26 -3.94 -15.42
CA ARG A 130 -30.53 -3.91 -16.16
C ARG A 130 -31.64 -3.30 -15.30
N ASP A 131 -32.48 -2.50 -15.93
CA ASP A 131 -33.63 -1.81 -15.32
C ASP A 131 -33.26 -0.79 -14.23
N ARG A 132 -31.96 -0.50 -14.02
CA ARG A 132 -31.52 0.67 -13.24
C ARG A 132 -31.54 1.89 -14.16
N GLU A 133 -32.02 3.01 -13.64
CA GLU A 133 -31.84 4.30 -14.31
C GLU A 133 -30.39 4.75 -14.13
N GLU A 134 -29.61 4.74 -15.20
CA GLU A 134 -28.21 5.18 -15.20
C GLU A 134 -28.02 6.39 -16.11
N GLY A 135 -27.24 7.37 -15.67
CA GLY A 135 -26.75 8.44 -16.54
C GLY A 135 -25.75 7.93 -17.60
N PRO A 136 -25.52 8.65 -18.71
CA PRO A 136 -24.57 8.22 -19.75
C PRO A 136 -23.12 8.08 -19.24
N VAL A 137 -22.73 8.89 -18.26
CA VAL A 137 -21.40 8.82 -17.64
C VAL A 137 -21.33 7.68 -16.62
N GLU A 138 -22.33 7.53 -15.77
CA GLU A 138 -22.47 6.42 -14.82
C GLU A 138 -22.33 5.09 -15.55
N SER A 139 -23.04 4.99 -16.66
CA SER A 139 -23.09 3.80 -17.45
C SER A 139 -21.75 3.50 -18.13
N ALA A 140 -21.01 4.52 -18.56
CA ALA A 140 -19.65 4.34 -19.08
C ALA A 140 -18.66 3.90 -17.99
N VAL A 141 -18.75 4.51 -16.80
CA VAL A 141 -17.87 4.23 -15.65
C VAL A 141 -18.10 2.82 -15.13
N LEU A 142 -19.34 2.41 -14.89
CA LEU A 142 -19.68 1.05 -14.45
C LEU A 142 -19.32 -0.01 -15.49
N THR A 143 -19.28 0.35 -16.77
CA THR A 143 -18.79 -0.56 -17.82
C THR A 143 -17.26 -0.69 -17.77
N ALA A 144 -16.56 0.40 -17.46
CA ALA A 144 -15.09 0.46 -17.43
C ALA A 144 -14.47 0.03 -16.10
N VAL A 145 -15.23 0.04 -15.01
CA VAL A 145 -14.68 -0.08 -13.64
C VAL A 145 -13.92 -1.38 -13.44
N LEU A 146 -14.43 -2.52 -13.93
CA LEU A 146 -13.73 -3.79 -13.77
C LEU A 146 -12.45 -3.83 -14.62
N PRO A 147 -12.45 -3.48 -15.91
CA PRO A 147 -11.20 -3.32 -16.66
C PRO A 147 -10.21 -2.32 -16.08
N LEU A 148 -10.68 -1.24 -15.45
CA LEU A 148 -9.82 -0.27 -14.81
C LEU A 148 -9.26 -0.79 -13.48
N LEU A 149 -10.02 -1.59 -12.74
CA LEU A 149 -9.52 -2.32 -11.57
C LEU A 149 -8.45 -3.33 -11.97
N LEU A 150 -8.60 -3.96 -13.14
CA LEU A 150 -7.58 -4.83 -13.71
C LEU A 150 -6.30 -4.04 -14.05
N LEU A 151 -6.44 -2.90 -14.74
CA LEU A 151 -5.31 -2.01 -15.02
C LEU A 151 -4.61 -1.51 -13.74
N ALA A 152 -5.40 -1.18 -12.73
CA ALA A 152 -4.93 -0.76 -11.41
C ALA A 152 -4.21 -1.91 -10.68
N ALA A 153 -4.65 -3.16 -10.84
CA ALA A 153 -3.98 -4.30 -10.22
C ALA A 153 -2.55 -4.49 -10.75
N GLY A 154 -2.28 -4.20 -12.03
CA GLY A 154 -0.94 -4.29 -12.60
C GLY A 154 -0.30 -5.66 -12.35
N SER A 155 0.88 -5.67 -11.71
CA SER A 155 1.59 -6.89 -11.31
C SER A 155 0.88 -7.69 -10.23
N ASP A 156 -0.07 -7.12 -9.49
CA ASP A 156 -0.82 -7.79 -8.42
C ASP A 156 -2.05 -8.55 -8.95
N PHE A 157 -2.23 -8.60 -10.27
CA PHE A 157 -3.32 -9.34 -10.87
C PHE A 157 -3.24 -10.83 -10.53
N GLY A 158 -4.34 -11.36 -9.98
CA GLY A 158 -4.42 -12.72 -9.45
C GLY A 158 -4.19 -12.81 -7.95
N GLN A 159 -3.71 -11.75 -7.28
CA GLN A 159 -3.65 -11.71 -5.83
C GLN A 159 -5.05 -11.67 -5.21
N ARG A 160 -5.15 -12.20 -3.99
CA ARG A 160 -6.41 -12.39 -3.25
C ARG A 160 -7.18 -11.09 -3.02
N ASP A 161 -6.47 -10.01 -2.73
CA ASP A 161 -7.04 -8.69 -2.47
C ASP A 161 -7.71 -8.12 -3.74
N VAL A 162 -7.12 -8.35 -4.91
CA VAL A 162 -7.69 -7.98 -6.21
C VAL A 162 -8.90 -8.86 -6.55
N LEU A 163 -8.83 -10.17 -6.32
CA LEU A 163 -9.97 -11.08 -6.53
C LEU A 163 -11.17 -10.68 -5.66
N MET A 164 -10.94 -10.33 -4.40
CA MET A 164 -11.96 -9.82 -3.48
C MET A 164 -12.55 -8.50 -3.97
N ALA A 165 -11.71 -7.52 -4.34
CA ALA A 165 -12.18 -6.22 -4.82
C ALA A 165 -13.05 -6.35 -6.08
N MET A 166 -12.67 -7.23 -7.01
CA MET A 166 -13.48 -7.52 -8.20
C MET A 166 -14.84 -8.15 -7.86
N ALA A 167 -14.87 -9.12 -6.94
CA ALA A 167 -16.09 -9.79 -6.52
C ALA A 167 -17.01 -8.88 -5.68
N ALA A 168 -16.45 -7.92 -4.94
CA ALA A 168 -17.20 -6.94 -4.15
C ALA A 168 -18.09 -6.05 -5.02
N LEU A 169 -17.72 -5.78 -6.28
CA LEU A 169 -18.49 -4.91 -7.17
C LEU A 169 -19.90 -5.43 -7.49
N PRO A 170 -20.09 -6.63 -8.08
CA PRO A 170 -21.43 -7.18 -8.30
C PRO A 170 -22.17 -7.44 -6.98
N TYR A 171 -21.46 -7.76 -5.89
CA TYR A 171 -22.05 -7.89 -4.56
C TYR A 171 -22.67 -6.58 -4.06
N CYS A 172 -21.96 -5.45 -4.18
CA CYS A 172 -22.47 -4.12 -3.83
C CYS A 172 -23.65 -3.71 -4.73
N LEU A 173 -23.63 -4.02 -6.03
CA LEU A 173 -24.78 -3.78 -6.92
C LEU A 173 -25.99 -4.61 -6.50
N LEU A 174 -25.79 -5.87 -6.12
CA LEU A 174 -26.86 -6.71 -5.59
C LEU A 174 -27.41 -6.16 -4.27
N ALA A 175 -26.55 -5.71 -3.36
CA ALA A 175 -26.97 -5.02 -2.13
C ALA A 175 -27.82 -3.78 -2.44
N ALA A 176 -27.39 -2.97 -3.42
CA ALA A 176 -28.14 -1.79 -3.86
C ALA A 176 -29.52 -2.14 -4.42
N ARG A 177 -29.63 -3.13 -5.31
CA ARG A 177 -30.92 -3.60 -5.84
C ARG A 177 -31.84 -4.07 -4.72
N ARG A 178 -31.30 -4.78 -3.71
CA ARG A 178 -32.06 -5.24 -2.55
C ARG A 178 -32.59 -4.06 -1.72
N ILE A 179 -31.78 -3.04 -1.50
CA ILE A 179 -32.17 -1.80 -0.81
C ILE A 179 -33.25 -1.04 -1.60
N GLU A 180 -33.07 -0.94 -2.91
CA GLU A 180 -33.99 -0.26 -3.84
C GLU A 180 -35.29 -1.05 -4.08
N GLY A 181 -35.33 -2.33 -3.70
CA GLY A 181 -36.48 -3.21 -3.89
C GLY A 181 -36.67 -3.68 -5.34
N LEU A 182 -35.62 -3.63 -6.16
CA LEU A 182 -35.67 -4.04 -7.56
C LEU A 182 -35.73 -5.57 -7.70
N PRO A 183 -36.59 -6.12 -8.58
CA PRO A 183 -36.64 -7.55 -8.83
C PRO A 183 -35.30 -8.01 -9.42
N THR A 184 -34.78 -9.13 -8.95
CA THR A 184 -33.51 -9.69 -9.42
C THR A 184 -33.68 -11.18 -9.63
N ASP A 185 -33.21 -11.70 -10.76
CA ASP A 185 -33.28 -13.12 -11.07
C ASP A 185 -32.59 -13.96 -9.99
N ARG A 186 -33.26 -15.03 -9.55
CA ARG A 186 -32.78 -15.86 -8.43
C ARG A 186 -31.44 -16.52 -8.73
N ARG A 187 -31.19 -16.93 -9.98
CA ARG A 187 -29.91 -17.56 -10.37
C ARG A 187 -28.77 -16.56 -10.26
N LEU A 188 -29.00 -15.32 -10.71
CA LEU A 188 -28.04 -14.23 -10.56
C LEU A 188 -27.75 -13.89 -9.09
N VAL A 189 -28.78 -13.84 -8.23
CA VAL A 189 -28.61 -13.63 -6.78
C VAL A 189 -27.73 -14.71 -6.17
N VAL A 190 -28.03 -15.99 -6.44
CA VAL A 190 -27.25 -17.13 -5.92
C VAL A 190 -25.81 -17.11 -6.45
N ALA A 191 -25.62 -16.87 -7.74
CA ALA A 191 -24.29 -16.82 -8.35
C ALA A 191 -23.41 -15.72 -7.74
N VAL A 192 -23.95 -14.50 -7.58
CA VAL A 192 -23.22 -13.38 -6.98
C VAL A 192 -22.94 -13.64 -5.50
N ALA A 193 -23.89 -14.18 -4.75
CA ALA A 193 -23.71 -14.49 -3.33
C ALA A 193 -22.63 -15.57 -3.11
N ILE A 194 -22.60 -16.63 -3.92
CA ILE A 194 -21.58 -17.69 -3.84
C ILE A 194 -20.20 -17.12 -4.17
N VAL A 195 -20.09 -16.38 -5.29
CA VAL A 195 -18.80 -15.79 -5.69
C VAL A 195 -18.28 -14.81 -4.64
N ALA A 196 -19.15 -13.96 -4.09
CA ALA A 196 -18.81 -13.06 -3.01
C ALA A 196 -18.39 -13.81 -1.73
N ALA A 197 -19.13 -14.86 -1.34
CA ALA A 197 -18.80 -15.67 -0.17
C ALA A 197 -17.40 -16.29 -0.29
N LEU A 198 -17.07 -16.88 -1.44
CA LEU A 198 -15.74 -17.46 -1.69
C LEU A 198 -14.66 -16.38 -1.66
N ALA A 199 -14.87 -15.25 -2.33
CA ALA A 199 -13.88 -14.17 -2.40
C ALA A 199 -13.59 -13.54 -1.02
N PHE A 200 -14.62 -13.32 -0.20
CA PHE A 200 -14.45 -12.81 1.18
C PHE A 200 -13.90 -13.86 2.15
N ALA A 201 -13.96 -15.16 1.82
CA ALA A 201 -13.35 -16.22 2.63
C ALA A 201 -11.84 -16.41 2.36
N LEU A 202 -11.28 -15.76 1.33
CA LEU A 202 -9.86 -15.88 0.99
C LEU A 202 -8.93 -15.34 2.07
N LYS A 203 -9.40 -14.38 2.87
CA LYS A 203 -8.71 -13.87 4.07
C LYS A 203 -9.75 -13.53 5.15
N PRO A 204 -9.53 -13.92 6.43
CA PRO A 204 -10.52 -13.70 7.48
C PRO A 204 -11.00 -12.26 7.64
N TYR A 205 -10.09 -11.28 7.49
CA TYR A 205 -10.43 -9.87 7.67
C TYR A 205 -11.31 -9.31 6.53
N PHE A 206 -11.36 -9.95 5.36
CA PHE A 206 -12.28 -9.55 4.29
C PHE A 206 -13.76 -9.71 4.70
N LEU A 207 -14.07 -10.50 5.74
CA LEU A 207 -15.42 -10.63 6.28
C LEU A 207 -15.98 -9.33 6.87
N ALA A 208 -15.13 -8.34 7.16
CA ALA A 208 -15.56 -7.00 7.52
C ALA A 208 -16.38 -6.33 6.39
N VAL A 209 -16.03 -6.59 5.13
CA VAL A 209 -16.74 -6.04 3.96
C VAL A 209 -18.22 -6.47 3.93
N PRO A 210 -18.56 -7.78 3.86
CA PRO A 210 -19.95 -8.21 3.85
C PRO A 210 -20.67 -7.90 5.16
N LEU A 211 -20.00 -7.93 6.31
CA LEU A 211 -20.60 -7.55 7.60
C LEU A 211 -21.15 -6.13 7.56
N LEU A 212 -20.35 -5.16 7.11
CA LEU A 212 -20.78 -3.77 7.06
C LEU A 212 -21.81 -3.52 5.96
N VAL A 213 -21.64 -4.13 4.78
CA VAL A 213 -22.60 -3.99 3.65
C VAL A 213 -23.96 -4.58 4.01
N GLU A 214 -24.02 -5.76 4.63
CA GLU A 214 -25.31 -6.32 5.09
C GLU A 214 -25.88 -5.52 6.26
N GLY A 215 -25.04 -4.92 7.11
CA GLY A 215 -25.48 -3.94 8.11
C GLY A 215 -26.20 -2.74 7.48
N LEU A 216 -25.68 -2.21 6.37
CA LEU A 216 -26.34 -1.17 5.59
C LEU A 216 -27.67 -1.65 5.00
N VAL A 217 -27.70 -2.85 4.40
CA VAL A 217 -28.93 -3.44 3.84
C VAL A 217 -29.98 -3.60 4.93
N TRP A 218 -29.57 -4.08 6.11
CA TRP A 218 -30.44 -4.24 7.27
C TRP A 218 -31.03 -2.89 7.71
N LEU A 219 -30.17 -1.87 7.87
CA LEU A 219 -30.59 -0.52 8.25
C LEU A 219 -31.60 0.07 7.27
N ARG A 220 -31.38 -0.11 5.96
CA ARG A 220 -32.18 0.52 4.90
C ARG A 220 -33.48 -0.23 4.58
N ARG A 221 -33.50 -1.56 4.72
CA ARG A 221 -34.70 -2.38 4.46
C ARG A 221 -35.54 -2.63 5.71
N GLY A 222 -34.97 -2.44 6.89
CA GLY A 222 -35.57 -2.76 8.19
C GLY A 222 -35.48 -4.26 8.53
N THR A 223 -35.47 -4.56 9.84
CA THR A 223 -35.21 -5.90 10.39
C THR A 223 -36.09 -7.01 9.82
N GLY A 224 -37.39 -6.75 9.62
CA GLY A 224 -38.34 -7.77 9.15
C GLY A 224 -38.11 -8.22 7.70
N LYS A 225 -37.64 -7.32 6.82
CA LYS A 225 -37.32 -7.66 5.42
C LYS A 225 -35.89 -8.22 5.31
N ALA A 226 -34.95 -7.67 6.09
CA ALA A 226 -33.57 -8.12 6.11
C ALA A 226 -33.42 -9.57 6.59
N ARG A 227 -34.16 -10.00 7.63
CA ARG A 227 -34.11 -11.39 8.11
C ARG A 227 -34.58 -12.42 7.09
N ARG A 228 -35.49 -12.04 6.18
CA ARG A 228 -36.02 -12.91 5.12
C ARG A 228 -35.16 -12.87 3.85
N ASP A 229 -34.12 -12.05 3.84
CA ASP A 229 -33.20 -11.94 2.72
C ASP A 229 -32.31 -13.20 2.64
N PRO A 230 -32.33 -13.96 1.53
CA PRO A 230 -31.57 -15.20 1.44
C PRO A 230 -30.05 -14.99 1.30
N VAL A 231 -29.60 -13.79 0.90
CA VAL A 231 -28.18 -13.53 0.59
C VAL A 231 -27.25 -13.74 1.79
N PRO A 232 -27.43 -13.05 2.93
CA PRO A 232 -26.53 -13.22 4.08
C PRO A 232 -26.51 -14.65 4.61
N TRP A 233 -27.66 -15.35 4.59
CA TRP A 233 -27.76 -16.74 5.05
C TRP A 233 -27.08 -17.72 4.11
N LEU A 234 -27.17 -17.49 2.79
CA LEU A 234 -26.44 -18.30 1.81
C LEU A 234 -24.93 -18.12 1.98
N MET A 235 -24.46 -16.88 2.14
CA MET A 235 -23.04 -16.62 2.37
C MET A 235 -22.56 -17.24 3.68
N LEU A 236 -23.34 -17.10 4.76
CA LEU A 236 -23.06 -17.74 6.05
C LEU A 236 -23.00 -19.27 5.93
N GLY A 237 -23.91 -19.87 5.16
CA GLY A 237 -23.92 -21.30 4.89
C GLY A 237 -22.65 -21.76 4.17
N VAL A 238 -22.19 -21.01 3.15
CA VAL A 238 -20.93 -21.28 2.44
C VAL A 238 -19.73 -21.16 3.39
N TRP A 239 -19.68 -20.13 4.23
CA TRP A 239 -18.59 -19.95 5.20
C TRP A 239 -18.60 -21.03 6.28
N ALA A 240 -19.77 -21.40 6.80
CA ALA A 240 -19.89 -22.48 7.77
C ALA A 240 -19.46 -23.83 7.16
N ALA A 241 -19.86 -24.10 5.92
CA ALA A 241 -19.42 -25.29 5.19
C ALA A 241 -17.90 -25.28 4.96
N TYR A 242 -17.32 -24.14 4.59
CA TYR A 242 -15.87 -24.00 4.43
C TYR A 242 -15.14 -24.21 5.75
N LEU A 243 -15.57 -23.55 6.83
CA LEU A 243 -14.98 -23.71 8.17
C LEU A 243 -15.07 -25.15 8.67
N ALA A 244 -16.18 -25.85 8.42
CA ALA A 244 -16.33 -27.27 8.74
C ALA A 244 -15.45 -28.18 7.86
N ALA A 245 -15.21 -27.79 6.60
CA ALA A 245 -14.35 -28.53 5.69
C ALA A 245 -12.87 -28.48 6.09
N ILE A 246 -12.40 -27.40 6.72
CA ILE A 246 -11.00 -27.24 7.12
C ILE A 246 -10.51 -28.39 8.03
N PRO A 247 -11.10 -28.68 9.20
CA PRO A 247 -10.60 -29.77 10.06
C PRO A 247 -10.81 -31.16 9.45
N VAL A 248 -11.78 -31.33 8.53
CA VAL A 248 -12.11 -32.62 7.92
C VAL A 248 -11.16 -32.96 6.78
N PHE A 249 -10.91 -32.02 5.87
CA PHE A 249 -10.12 -32.24 4.66
C PHE A 249 -8.68 -31.72 4.78
N PHE A 250 -8.43 -30.78 5.69
CA PHE A 250 -7.13 -30.14 5.91
C PHE A 250 -6.74 -30.15 7.41
N PRO A 251 -6.74 -31.32 8.08
CA PRO A 251 -6.46 -31.38 9.52
C PRO A 251 -5.07 -30.81 9.88
N ALA A 252 -4.06 -30.99 9.00
CA ALA A 252 -2.73 -30.44 9.20
C ALA A 252 -2.72 -28.90 9.27
N TYR A 253 -3.64 -28.21 8.58
CA TYR A 253 -3.75 -26.75 8.70
C TYR A 253 -4.13 -26.34 10.12
N VAL A 254 -5.09 -27.04 10.75
CA VAL A 254 -5.58 -26.71 12.10
C VAL A 254 -4.55 -27.06 13.16
N TRP A 255 -3.91 -28.22 13.03
CA TRP A 255 -3.10 -28.78 14.10
C TRP A 255 -1.60 -28.51 13.97
N GLN A 256 -1.11 -28.15 12.78
CA GLN A 256 0.30 -27.84 12.53
C GLN A 256 0.49 -26.38 12.14
N ILE A 257 -0.22 -25.92 11.11
CA ILE A 257 0.00 -24.58 10.54
C ILE A 257 -0.58 -23.47 11.42
N LEU A 258 -1.78 -23.62 11.98
CA LEU A 258 -2.38 -22.55 12.77
C LEU A 258 -1.62 -22.27 14.08
N PRO A 259 -1.17 -23.29 14.85
CA PRO A 259 -0.29 -23.07 15.99
C PRO A 259 1.05 -22.46 15.59
N LEU A 260 1.64 -22.93 14.48
CA LEU A 260 2.85 -22.36 13.91
C LEU A 260 2.64 -20.88 13.56
N ALA A 261 1.61 -20.56 12.78
CA ALA A 261 1.28 -19.19 12.43
C ALA A 261 1.01 -18.33 13.68
N TRP A 262 0.36 -18.86 14.71
CA TRP A 262 0.13 -18.13 15.95
C TRP A 262 1.42 -17.87 16.73
N GLU A 263 2.30 -18.86 16.85
CA GLU A 263 3.60 -18.75 17.54
C GLU A 263 4.57 -17.83 16.81
N PHE A 264 4.57 -17.86 15.47
CA PHE A 264 5.51 -17.09 14.66
C PHE A 264 4.97 -15.72 14.23
N TYR A 265 3.65 -15.55 14.07
CA TYR A 265 3.03 -14.29 13.59
C TYR A 265 2.14 -13.61 14.63
N GLY A 266 1.65 -14.30 15.66
CA GLY A 266 0.86 -13.69 16.74
C GLY A 266 1.65 -12.63 17.51
N ASP A 267 2.96 -12.82 17.61
CA ASP A 267 3.91 -11.91 18.27
C ASP A 267 4.46 -10.80 17.33
N ILE A 268 4.21 -10.89 16.01
CA ILE A 268 4.60 -9.88 14.99
C ILE A 268 3.65 -8.67 14.98
N HIS A 269 2.55 -8.70 15.74
CA HIS A 269 1.66 -7.55 15.92
C HIS A 269 2.30 -6.47 16.81
N GLY A 270 3.27 -5.76 16.22
CA GLY A 270 3.77 -4.48 16.69
C GLY A 270 2.65 -3.41 16.80
N PRO A 271 3.02 -2.21 17.23
CA PRO A 271 2.27 -1.34 18.13
C PRO A 271 0.85 -1.00 17.68
N GLY A 272 -0.15 -1.77 18.11
CA GLY A 272 -1.58 -1.42 18.16
C GLY A 272 -2.27 -0.99 16.84
N PRO A 273 -3.59 -1.21 16.71
CA PRO A 273 -4.35 -0.77 15.53
C PRO A 273 -4.21 0.73 15.23
N TRP A 274 -3.93 1.55 16.27
CA TRP A 274 -3.80 3.01 16.16
C TRP A 274 -2.58 3.52 15.43
N ARG A 275 -1.45 2.79 15.40
CA ARG A 275 -0.24 3.28 14.73
C ARG A 275 -0.22 2.90 13.25
N VAL A 276 -0.95 1.86 12.87
CA VAL A 276 -1.22 1.49 11.47
C VAL A 276 -2.14 2.51 10.79
N LEU A 277 -3.13 3.03 11.53
CA LEU A 277 -4.01 4.15 11.13
C LEU A 277 -3.28 5.50 10.93
N VAL A 278 -1.97 5.57 11.21
CA VAL A 278 -1.17 6.81 11.10
C VAL A 278 0.08 6.60 10.23
N ALA A 279 0.27 5.41 9.65
CA ALA A 279 1.42 5.10 8.79
C ALA A 279 1.13 5.37 7.29
N ASP A 280 2.20 5.71 6.56
CA ASP A 280 2.21 6.59 5.37
C ASP A 280 1.45 6.11 4.12
N VAL A 281 1.10 4.82 3.98
CA VAL A 281 0.42 4.28 2.78
C VAL A 281 -1.10 4.21 2.97
N MET A 282 -1.55 3.85 4.18
CA MET A 282 -2.98 3.78 4.50
C MET A 282 -3.53 5.18 4.81
N GLY A 283 -2.70 6.09 5.35
CA GLY A 283 -3.14 7.45 5.70
C GLY A 283 -3.73 8.23 4.53
N ALA A 284 -3.17 8.13 3.33
CA ALA A 284 -3.75 8.78 2.14
C ALA A 284 -5.13 8.20 1.82
N ALA A 285 -5.25 6.86 1.77
CA ALA A 285 -6.51 6.20 1.46
C ALA A 285 -7.57 6.37 2.57
N GLU A 286 -7.15 6.44 3.83
CA GLU A 286 -8.01 6.74 4.99
C GLU A 286 -8.50 8.19 4.97
N VAL A 287 -7.65 9.16 4.62
CA VAL A 287 -8.05 10.54 4.36
C VAL A 287 -9.05 10.59 3.20
N LEU A 288 -8.82 9.82 2.14
CA LEU A 288 -9.76 9.72 1.02
C LEU A 288 -11.11 9.11 1.46
N LEU A 289 -11.11 8.06 2.29
CA LEU A 289 -12.32 7.49 2.86
C LEU A 289 -13.04 8.47 3.79
N LEU A 290 -12.30 9.24 4.59
CA LEU A 290 -12.84 10.26 5.49
C LEU A 290 -13.64 11.32 4.72
N PHE A 291 -13.24 11.66 3.49
CA PHE A 291 -13.97 12.60 2.64
C PHE A 291 -15.06 11.93 1.78
N THR A 292 -14.84 10.72 1.28
CA THR A 292 -15.77 10.06 0.33
C THR A 292 -16.93 9.34 1.02
N VAL A 293 -16.71 8.73 2.19
CA VAL A 293 -17.76 8.00 2.93
C VAL A 293 -18.90 8.94 3.36
N PRO A 294 -18.67 10.12 3.97
CA PRO A 294 -19.77 11.03 4.32
C PRO A 294 -20.56 11.52 3.10
N LEU A 295 -19.90 11.68 1.95
CA LEU A 295 -20.56 12.06 0.71
C LEU A 295 -21.48 10.94 0.21
N ALA A 296 -21.05 9.68 0.29
CA ALA A 296 -21.84 8.52 -0.11
C ALA A 296 -23.12 8.34 0.74
N PHE A 297 -23.10 8.75 2.01
CA PHE A 297 -24.28 8.65 2.89
C PHE A 297 -25.33 9.75 2.71
N ARG A 298 -25.11 10.69 1.78
CA ARG A 298 -26.16 11.64 1.40
C ARG A 298 -27.28 10.90 0.68
N ARG A 299 -28.51 11.41 0.84
CA ARG A 299 -29.72 10.83 0.20
C ARG A 299 -29.61 10.72 -1.32
N GLU A 300 -28.73 11.53 -1.92
CA GLU A 300 -28.54 11.71 -3.36
C GLU A 300 -27.60 10.68 -4.02
N SER A 301 -26.77 9.96 -3.27
CA SER A 301 -25.73 9.06 -3.81
C SER A 301 -26.22 7.65 -4.18
N GLY A 302 -27.49 7.35 -3.93
CA GLY A 302 -28.09 6.04 -4.21
C GLY A 302 -27.58 4.92 -3.28
N ALA A 303 -28.24 3.76 -3.33
CA ALA A 303 -27.88 2.64 -2.47
C ALA A 303 -26.54 1.99 -2.87
N PHE A 304 -26.18 2.05 -4.15
CA PHE A 304 -24.93 1.46 -4.64
C PHE A 304 -23.70 2.26 -4.22
N GLY A 305 -23.73 3.59 -4.29
CA GLY A 305 -22.64 4.43 -3.79
C GLY A 305 -22.39 4.22 -2.29
N GLN A 306 -23.47 4.07 -1.51
CA GLN A 306 -23.40 3.74 -0.08
C GLN A 306 -22.77 2.36 0.17
N ALA A 307 -23.22 1.34 -0.56
CA ALA A 307 -22.69 -0.02 -0.43
C ALA A 307 -21.19 -0.07 -0.78
N LEU A 308 -20.76 0.62 -1.83
CA LEU A 308 -19.37 0.66 -2.24
C LEU A 308 -18.48 1.40 -1.22
N ALA A 309 -18.94 2.53 -0.69
CA ALA A 309 -18.20 3.28 0.32
C ALA A 309 -18.03 2.47 1.62
N ILE A 310 -19.06 1.73 2.02
CA ILE A 310 -19.01 0.83 3.17
C ILE A 310 -18.14 -0.40 2.91
N ALA A 311 -18.20 -0.96 1.71
CA ALA A 311 -17.32 -2.05 1.32
C ALA A 311 -15.85 -1.62 1.34
N ALA A 312 -15.55 -0.41 0.88
CA ALA A 312 -14.22 0.17 0.99
C ALA A 312 -13.83 0.31 2.47
N LEU A 313 -14.66 0.90 3.33
CA LEU A 313 -14.37 0.99 4.77
C LEU A 313 -14.02 -0.37 5.40
N GLY A 314 -14.76 -1.43 5.05
CA GLY A 314 -14.50 -2.79 5.54
C GLY A 314 -13.19 -3.39 5.04
N ALA A 315 -12.73 -3.03 3.85
CA ALA A 315 -11.46 -3.50 3.29
C ALA A 315 -10.23 -2.82 3.93
N PHE A 316 -10.41 -1.68 4.61
CA PHE A 316 -9.34 -0.86 5.19
C PHE A 316 -9.10 -1.06 6.69
N LEU A 317 -9.82 -1.96 7.37
CA LEU A 317 -9.50 -2.32 8.75
C LEU A 317 -8.20 -3.15 8.77
N PRO A 318 -7.05 -2.63 9.29
CA PRO A 318 -5.76 -3.24 9.05
C PRO A 318 -5.48 -4.46 9.94
N ALA A 319 -4.76 -5.44 9.37
CA ALA A 319 -3.80 -6.25 10.12
C ALA A 319 -2.40 -5.71 9.79
N GLY A 320 -1.67 -5.24 10.81
CA GLY A 320 -0.38 -4.57 10.67
C GLY A 320 0.81 -5.51 10.73
N GLY A 321 1.87 -5.13 10.00
CA GLY A 321 3.24 -5.60 10.19
C GLY A 321 4.19 -4.47 9.80
N SER A 322 5.26 -4.25 10.57
CA SER A 322 6.35 -3.34 10.16
C SER A 322 7.30 -4.12 9.25
N PRO A 323 7.80 -3.53 8.14
CA PRO A 323 8.78 -4.21 7.30
C PRO A 323 10.06 -4.50 8.09
N GLU A 324 10.62 -5.70 7.94
CA GLU A 324 11.96 -6.03 8.42
C GLU A 324 13.04 -5.59 7.42
N HIS A 325 14.27 -5.37 7.90
CA HIS A 325 15.36 -4.72 7.15
C HIS A 325 16.69 -5.48 7.26
N GLY A 326 17.28 -5.87 6.13
CA GLY A 326 18.64 -6.41 6.03
C GLY A 326 19.66 -5.42 5.50
N TRP A 327 20.93 -5.56 5.90
CA TRP A 327 22.00 -4.66 5.48
C TRP A 327 23.32 -5.40 5.27
N VAL A 328 24.08 -4.94 4.27
CA VAL A 328 25.46 -5.39 4.04
C VAL A 328 26.36 -4.19 3.74
N ALA A 329 27.59 -4.23 4.27
CA ALA A 329 28.65 -3.32 3.89
C ALA A 329 29.66 -4.09 3.03
N LEU A 330 29.96 -3.59 1.84
CA LEU A 330 30.97 -4.16 0.96
C LEU A 330 31.99 -3.08 0.57
N PRO A 331 33.28 -3.42 0.36
CA PRO A 331 34.28 -2.47 -0.12
C PRO A 331 33.83 -1.83 -1.45
N ALA A 332 33.75 -0.51 -1.50
CA ALA A 332 33.36 0.27 -2.69
C ALA A 332 34.57 0.72 -3.52
N ASP A 333 35.77 0.67 -2.95
CA ASP A 333 37.04 0.94 -3.63
C ASP A 333 38.02 -0.24 -3.44
N LYS A 334 39.05 -0.31 -4.30
CA LYS A 334 40.06 -1.38 -4.28
C LYS A 334 40.91 -1.38 -3.00
N ASP A 335 41.02 -0.23 -2.36
CA ASP A 335 41.84 -0.02 -1.16
C ASP A 335 41.05 -0.25 0.15
N GLY A 336 39.74 -0.56 0.07
CA GLY A 336 38.86 -0.77 1.23
C GLY A 336 38.66 0.46 2.11
N ARG A 337 38.96 1.66 1.60
CA ARG A 337 38.84 2.93 2.34
C ARG A 337 37.42 3.48 2.30
N ILE A 338 36.58 3.00 1.38
CA ILE A 338 35.17 3.37 1.30
C ILE A 338 34.33 2.10 1.34
N ALA A 339 33.37 2.03 2.25
CA ALA A 339 32.38 0.95 2.26
C ALA A 339 31.07 1.44 1.63
N GLY A 340 30.55 0.66 0.66
CA GLY A 340 29.20 0.82 0.15
C GLY A 340 28.23 0.05 1.03
N LEU A 341 27.26 0.74 1.63
CA LEU A 341 26.14 0.09 2.32
C LEU A 341 25.04 -0.24 1.32
N TYR A 342 24.48 -1.44 1.44
CA TYR A 342 23.32 -1.88 0.66
C TYR A 342 22.22 -2.36 1.61
N HIS A 343 21.00 -1.85 1.39
CA HIS A 343 19.79 -2.11 2.18
C HIS A 343 18.85 -3.07 1.42
N PHE A 344 18.39 -4.11 2.11
CA PHE A 344 17.51 -5.16 1.63
C PHE A 344 16.24 -5.22 2.48
N PRO A 345 15.19 -4.45 2.16
CA PRO A 345 13.93 -4.51 2.89
C PRO A 345 13.09 -5.75 2.53
N SER A 346 12.37 -6.30 3.50
CA SER A 346 11.50 -7.48 3.33
C SER A 346 10.35 -7.30 2.32
N ILE A 347 9.93 -6.06 2.08
CA ILE A 347 8.74 -5.69 1.29
C ILE A 347 9.01 -5.46 -0.21
N ILE A 348 10.25 -5.62 -0.68
CA ILE A 348 10.57 -5.50 -2.12
C ILE A 348 10.89 -6.87 -2.73
N GLU A 349 10.94 -6.92 -4.07
CA GLU A 349 11.19 -8.15 -4.82
C GLU A 349 12.46 -8.87 -4.32
N PRO A 350 12.43 -10.21 -4.17
CA PRO A 350 13.61 -11.00 -3.86
C PRO A 350 14.74 -10.68 -4.85
N GLY A 351 15.86 -10.17 -4.34
CA GLY A 351 17.03 -9.82 -5.15
C GLY A 351 17.20 -8.34 -5.49
N ALA A 352 16.23 -7.49 -5.14
CA ALA A 352 16.39 -6.04 -5.19
C ALA A 352 17.12 -5.52 -3.95
N ALA A 353 17.99 -4.53 -4.13
CA ALA A 353 18.69 -3.84 -3.05
C ALA A 353 18.76 -2.35 -3.31
N ARG A 354 18.90 -1.57 -2.23
CA ARG A 354 19.11 -0.12 -2.31
C ARG A 354 20.50 0.26 -1.88
N ALA A 355 21.17 1.11 -2.64
CA ALA A 355 22.40 1.73 -2.19
C ALA A 355 22.08 2.70 -1.03
N GLY A 356 22.66 2.45 0.13
CA GLY A 356 22.67 3.33 1.28
C GLY A 356 23.82 4.35 1.24
N PRO A 357 24.05 5.09 2.34
CA PRO A 357 25.15 6.02 2.44
C PRO A 357 26.51 5.31 2.33
N ARG A 358 27.50 5.99 1.73
CA ARG A 358 28.89 5.51 1.72
C ARG A 358 29.57 5.85 3.05
N LEU A 359 30.35 4.91 3.57
CA LEU A 359 31.13 5.09 4.80
C LEU A 359 32.60 5.29 4.49
N VAL A 360 33.30 6.03 5.34
CA VAL A 360 34.76 6.13 5.34
C VAL A 360 35.31 5.01 6.22
N GLY A 361 35.96 4.03 5.62
CA GLY A 361 36.42 2.80 6.26
C GLY A 361 35.33 1.74 6.41
N MET A 362 35.75 0.48 6.57
CA MET A 362 34.86 -0.62 6.91
C MET A 362 34.57 -0.64 8.41
N PRO A 363 33.30 -0.81 8.83
CA PRO A 363 32.99 -1.03 10.24
C PRO A 363 33.57 -2.37 10.72
N THR A 364 34.02 -2.43 11.97
CA THR A 364 34.44 -3.70 12.62
C THR A 364 33.25 -4.64 12.73
N GLN A 365 32.07 -4.10 13.09
CA GLN A 365 30.82 -4.86 13.13
C GLN A 365 29.66 -4.03 12.56
N LEU A 366 28.78 -4.71 11.81
CA LEU A 366 27.56 -4.18 11.21
C LEU A 366 26.38 -5.00 11.74
N VAL A 367 25.38 -4.35 12.33
CA VAL A 367 24.23 -5.04 12.92
C VAL A 367 22.95 -4.35 12.52
N ALA A 368 22.01 -5.08 11.94
CA ALA A 368 20.68 -4.59 11.61
C ALA A 368 19.62 -5.18 12.55
N GLY A 369 18.57 -4.42 12.84
CA GLY A 369 17.42 -4.88 13.63
C GLY A 369 16.29 -3.85 13.58
N ALA A 370 15.03 -4.30 13.54
CA ALA A 370 13.84 -3.49 13.33
C ALA A 370 14.05 -2.36 12.31
N ASP A 371 14.11 -1.11 12.78
CA ASP A 371 14.23 0.12 12.01
C ASP A 371 15.63 0.76 12.11
N ARG A 372 16.68 0.01 12.50
CA ARG A 372 18.02 0.57 12.75
C ARG A 372 19.15 -0.31 12.23
N LEU A 373 20.23 0.38 11.85
CA LEU A 373 21.54 -0.19 11.55
C LEU A 373 22.57 0.38 12.52
N LEU A 374 23.29 -0.47 13.24
CA LEU A 374 24.44 -0.10 14.05
C LEU A 374 25.74 -0.35 13.29
N LEU A 375 26.61 0.65 13.35
CA LEU A 375 27.98 0.63 12.85
C LEU A 375 28.90 0.74 14.05
N VAL A 376 29.77 -0.25 14.24
CA VAL A 376 30.78 -0.23 15.31
C VAL A 376 32.17 -0.22 14.69
N THR A 377 32.98 0.77 15.05
CA THR A 377 34.35 0.95 14.58
C THR A 377 35.30 1.05 15.76
N ASP A 378 36.38 0.27 15.73
CA ASP A 378 37.51 0.49 16.64
C ASP A 378 38.34 1.67 16.11
N GLU A 379 38.43 2.78 16.84
CA GLU A 379 39.35 3.87 16.46
C GLU A 379 40.80 3.42 16.73
N ILE A 380 41.62 3.40 15.67
CA ILE A 380 43.07 3.36 15.82
C ILE A 380 43.44 4.69 16.49
N ALA A 381 44.07 4.63 17.67
CA ALA A 381 44.55 5.82 18.35
C ALA A 381 45.45 6.61 17.38
N SER A 382 45.00 7.79 16.95
CA SER A 382 45.86 8.70 16.19
C SER A 382 47.15 8.92 16.98
N PRO A 383 48.34 8.85 16.36
CA PRO A 383 49.58 9.18 17.06
C PRO A 383 49.45 10.60 17.61
N PRO A 384 49.85 10.85 18.87
CA PRO A 384 49.79 12.21 19.41
C PRO A 384 50.61 13.13 18.50
N PRO A 385 50.19 14.40 18.30
CA PRO A 385 50.98 15.35 17.53
C PRO A 385 52.39 15.44 18.13
N PRO A 386 53.44 15.60 17.30
CA PRO A 386 54.81 15.70 17.81
C PRO A 386 54.90 16.85 18.82
N ALA A 387 55.44 16.56 20.00
CA ALA A 387 55.58 17.54 21.06
C ALA A 387 56.40 18.76 20.58
N PRO A 388 56.02 20.00 20.95
CA PRO A 388 56.87 21.15 20.71
C PRO A 388 58.17 20.98 21.49
N THR A 389 59.30 21.14 20.79
CA THR A 389 60.65 21.06 21.34
C THR A 389 60.94 22.24 22.28
N THR A 390 60.52 22.15 23.54
CA THR A 390 61.07 22.96 24.65
C THR A 390 61.01 22.13 25.93
N GLY A 391 62.15 21.99 26.60
CA GLY A 391 62.38 21.00 27.64
C GLY A 391 61.67 21.21 28.98
N ASN A 392 61.74 20.13 29.76
CA ASN A 392 61.48 19.97 31.19
C ASN A 392 60.02 19.84 31.68
N ALA A 393 59.47 18.62 31.57
CA ALA A 393 58.62 18.00 32.61
C ALA A 393 58.57 16.46 32.39
N PRO A 394 58.56 15.62 33.45
CA PRO A 394 58.52 14.16 33.29
C PRO A 394 57.13 13.68 32.89
N GLU A 395 57.15 12.66 32.04
CA GLU A 395 56.06 12.00 31.33
C GLU A 395 54.93 11.49 32.23
N ARG A 396 53.70 11.96 31.96
CA ARG A 396 52.46 11.18 32.12
C ARG A 396 51.44 11.59 31.06
N PHE A 397 51.67 11.18 29.81
CA PHE A 397 50.57 11.04 28.86
C PHE A 397 50.16 9.58 28.83
N SER A 398 49.18 9.23 29.67
CA SER A 398 48.38 8.04 29.42
C SER A 398 47.71 8.25 28.07
N ALA A 399 48.05 7.45 27.07
CA ALA A 399 47.26 7.38 25.84
C ALA A 399 45.79 7.21 26.25
N ALA A 400 44.91 8.10 25.77
CA ALA A 400 43.48 7.90 25.96
C ALA A 400 43.13 6.52 25.37
N PRO A 401 42.46 5.64 26.13
CA PRO A 401 42.27 4.28 25.66
C PRO A 401 41.33 4.33 24.44
N ALA A 402 41.71 3.63 23.36
CA ALA A 402 41.02 3.62 22.06
C ALA A 402 39.50 3.49 22.23
N GLN A 403 38.72 4.46 21.77
CA GLN A 403 37.26 4.42 21.93
C GLN A 403 36.62 3.55 20.84
N ARG A 404 35.69 2.67 21.22
CA ARG A 404 34.83 1.95 20.27
C ARG A 404 33.64 2.82 19.92
N ARG A 405 33.73 3.51 18.79
CA ARG A 405 32.66 4.40 18.35
C ARG A 405 31.48 3.57 17.86
N VAL A 406 30.29 3.89 18.37
CA VAL A 406 29.03 3.30 17.91
C VAL A 406 28.25 4.37 17.18
N GLN A 407 27.80 4.05 15.98
CA GLN A 407 26.94 4.90 15.19
C GLN A 407 25.66 4.16 14.82
N ALA A 408 24.55 4.89 14.78
CA ALA A 408 23.25 4.37 14.38
C ALA A 408 22.74 5.10 13.14
N VAL A 409 22.24 4.33 12.18
CA VAL A 409 21.47 4.83 11.04
C VAL A 409 20.04 4.32 11.22
N GLY A 410 19.11 5.25 11.43
CA GLY A 410 17.69 4.91 11.49
C GLY A 410 17.13 4.73 10.08
N VAL A 411 16.24 3.77 9.90
CA VAL A 411 15.53 3.52 8.64
C VAL A 411 14.08 3.81 8.88
N ARG A 412 13.50 4.76 8.15
CA ARG A 412 12.06 5.00 8.19
C ARG A 412 11.47 4.64 6.85
N PRO A 413 10.28 4.01 6.81
CA PRO A 413 9.48 4.03 5.60
C PRO A 413 9.38 5.48 5.13
N GLY A 414 9.74 5.71 3.88
CA GLY A 414 9.48 6.98 3.21
C GLY A 414 8.00 7.08 2.86
N VAL A 415 7.63 8.15 2.17
CA VAL A 415 6.25 8.44 1.76
C VAL A 415 5.66 7.36 0.82
N ALA A 416 6.47 6.42 0.32
CA ALA A 416 6.06 5.36 -0.58
C ALA A 416 6.47 3.95 -0.11
N PRO A 417 5.64 2.90 -0.36
CA PRO A 417 5.99 1.51 -0.05
C PRO A 417 7.31 1.11 -0.72
N GLY A 418 8.20 0.46 0.03
CA GLY A 418 9.53 0.04 -0.44
C GLY A 418 10.57 1.16 -0.51
N TYR A 419 10.19 2.42 -0.27
CA TYR A 419 11.11 3.54 -0.13
C TYR A 419 11.46 3.75 1.34
N PHE A 420 12.72 4.06 1.63
CA PHE A 420 13.18 4.24 3.00
C PHE A 420 14.08 5.47 3.12
N ASP A 421 13.78 6.30 4.11
CA ASP A 421 14.58 7.44 4.50
C ASP A 421 15.57 7.03 5.60
N TYR A 422 16.85 7.32 5.37
CA TYR A 422 17.91 7.06 6.34
C TYR A 422 18.11 8.30 7.22
N ARG A 423 18.00 8.12 8.53
CA ARG A 423 18.24 9.19 9.51
C ARG A 423 19.64 9.11 10.11
N PRO A 424 20.30 10.27 10.24
CA PRO A 424 19.84 11.61 9.81
C PRO A 424 19.95 11.82 8.28
N ALA A 425 18.92 12.39 7.67
CA ALA A 425 18.85 12.60 6.22
C ALA A 425 20.01 13.48 5.73
N ASN A 426 20.83 12.96 4.81
CA ASN A 426 22.01 13.64 4.27
C ASN A 426 23.01 14.14 5.34
N ARG A 427 23.13 13.45 6.48
CA ARG A 427 24.10 13.76 7.55
C ARG A 427 24.82 12.50 8.04
N ALA A 428 25.93 12.69 8.76
CA ALA A 428 26.67 11.61 9.39
C ALA A 428 25.77 10.79 10.35
N PRO A 429 25.93 9.46 10.43
CA PRO A 429 25.22 8.60 11.36
C PRO A 429 25.11 9.16 12.78
N GLU A 430 23.99 8.93 13.47
CA GLU A 430 23.80 9.33 14.87
C GLU A 430 24.88 8.66 15.72
N THR A 431 25.65 9.42 16.49
CA THR A 431 26.69 8.83 17.35
C THR A 431 26.06 8.43 18.69
N LEU A 432 26.09 7.13 18.99
CA LEU A 432 25.67 6.57 20.26
C LEU A 432 26.85 6.55 21.25
N PRO A 433 26.59 6.37 22.56
CA PRO A 433 27.65 6.19 23.55
C PRO A 433 28.62 5.06 23.16
N SER A 434 29.92 5.35 23.21
CA SER A 434 30.98 4.40 22.86
C SER A 434 30.93 3.15 23.74
N ILE A 435 31.21 1.98 23.17
CA ILE A 435 31.31 0.74 23.94
C ILE A 435 32.60 0.80 24.78
N PRO A 436 32.56 0.42 26.07
CA PRO A 436 33.77 0.35 26.89
C PRO A 436 34.84 -0.55 26.28
N ASN A 437 36.11 -0.15 26.44
CA ASN A 437 37.27 -0.79 25.80
C ASN A 437 38.10 -1.68 26.73
N TRP A 438 37.65 -1.91 27.97
CA TRP A 438 38.38 -2.70 28.97
C TRP A 438 38.40 -4.22 28.69
N GLY A 439 37.80 -4.67 27.59
CA GLY A 439 37.78 -6.08 27.15
C GLY A 439 37.69 -6.18 25.63
N ARG A 440 37.87 -7.38 25.07
CA ARG A 440 37.71 -7.64 23.62
C ARG A 440 36.22 -7.69 23.26
N LEU A 441 35.82 -6.97 22.20
CA LEU A 441 34.46 -7.05 21.66
C LEU A 441 34.28 -8.37 20.90
N GLU A 442 33.42 -9.25 21.42
CA GLU A 442 33.13 -10.55 20.83
C GLU A 442 31.98 -10.43 19.82
N ALA A 443 30.90 -9.74 20.18
CA ALA A 443 29.73 -9.56 19.32
C ALA A 443 28.90 -8.34 19.72
N VAL A 444 28.16 -7.79 18.75
CA VAL A 444 27.14 -6.76 18.92
C VAL A 444 25.85 -7.30 18.30
N ALA A 445 24.72 -7.04 18.95
CA ALA A 445 23.41 -7.44 18.47
C ALA A 445 22.36 -6.35 18.75
N LEU A 446 21.25 -6.37 18.02
CA LEU A 446 20.09 -5.52 18.26
C LEU A 446 18.93 -6.40 18.70
N ALA A 447 18.57 -6.35 19.98
CA ALA A 447 17.36 -6.99 20.49
C ALA A 447 16.21 -5.99 20.36
N GLY A 448 15.43 -6.12 19.28
CA GLY A 448 14.52 -5.08 18.81
C GLY A 448 15.25 -3.76 18.57
N SER A 449 15.07 -2.80 19.48
CA SER A 449 15.66 -1.46 19.36
C SER A 449 16.82 -1.22 20.33
N THR A 450 17.21 -2.24 21.11
CA THR A 450 18.20 -2.11 22.18
C THR A 450 19.53 -2.70 21.73
N PRO A 451 20.59 -1.88 21.61
CA PRO A 451 21.94 -2.36 21.35
C PRO A 451 22.46 -3.21 22.50
N LEU A 452 22.99 -4.38 22.17
CA LEU A 452 23.68 -5.30 23.07
C LEU A 452 25.13 -5.46 22.62
N ALA A 453 26.05 -5.57 23.56
CA ALA A 453 27.46 -5.84 23.30
C ALA A 453 27.98 -6.91 24.24
N LEU A 454 28.65 -7.94 23.69
CA LEU A 454 29.30 -8.99 24.46
C LEU A 454 30.80 -8.72 24.52
N LEU A 455 31.33 -8.55 25.73
CA LEU A 455 32.75 -8.31 25.98
C LEU A 455 33.37 -9.50 26.69
N THR A 456 34.55 -9.93 26.25
CA THR A 456 35.39 -10.88 26.98
C THR A 456 36.57 -10.16 27.65
N PRO A 457 37.07 -10.65 28.79
CA PRO A 457 38.28 -10.14 29.41
C PRO A 457 39.44 -10.14 28.40
N SER A 458 40.32 -9.14 28.50
CA SER A 458 41.54 -9.05 27.71
C SER A 458 42.71 -8.86 28.67
N ASP A 459 43.82 -9.54 28.44
CA ASP A 459 45.04 -9.43 29.26
C ASP A 459 45.62 -7.99 29.27
N ALA A 460 45.20 -7.16 28.32
CA ALA A 460 45.73 -5.82 28.08
C ALA A 460 44.95 -4.67 28.75
N SER A 461 43.89 -4.92 29.53
CA SER A 461 43.12 -3.83 30.16
C SER A 461 42.45 -4.20 31.49
N PRO A 462 42.36 -3.26 32.46
CA PRO A 462 41.69 -3.49 33.74
C PRO A 462 40.16 -3.45 33.55
N GLY A 463 39.57 -4.59 33.27
CA GLY A 463 38.11 -4.80 33.21
C GLY A 463 37.66 -5.96 34.11
N PRO A 464 36.35 -6.19 34.24
CA PRO A 464 35.80 -7.42 34.81
C PRO A 464 36.54 -8.66 34.30
N GLY A 465 37.03 -9.50 35.21
CA GLY A 465 37.72 -10.75 34.88
C GLY A 465 36.81 -11.85 34.32
N VAL A 466 35.56 -11.51 33.95
CA VAL A 466 34.53 -12.43 33.44
C VAL A 466 33.86 -11.79 32.23
N ARG A 467 33.41 -12.61 31.27
CA ARG A 467 32.58 -12.18 30.14
C ARG A 467 31.41 -11.33 30.64
N THR A 468 31.13 -10.24 29.96
CA THR A 468 30.10 -9.28 30.37
C THR A 468 29.20 -8.95 29.18
N LEU A 469 27.89 -9.12 29.37
CA LEU A 469 26.89 -8.64 28.44
C LEU A 469 26.51 -7.21 28.83
N LEU A 470 26.61 -6.27 27.90
CA LEU A 470 26.20 -4.89 28.07
C LEU A 470 24.94 -4.62 27.25
N ALA A 471 24.03 -3.81 27.80
CA ALA A 471 22.90 -3.24 27.09
C ALA A 471 22.93 -1.73 27.17
N LEU A 472 22.77 -1.05 26.03
CA LEU A 472 22.66 0.40 25.98
C LEU A 472 21.25 0.82 26.43
N ARG A 473 21.18 1.56 27.53
CA ARG A 473 19.93 2.02 28.14
C ARG A 473 19.98 3.52 28.35
N GLY A 474 19.09 4.25 27.65
CA GLY A 474 19.20 5.71 27.59
C GLY A 474 20.50 6.10 26.89
N LEU A 475 21.42 6.71 27.65
CA LEU A 475 22.74 7.13 27.16
C LEU A 475 23.90 6.38 27.86
N GLU A 476 23.62 5.28 28.55
CA GLU A 476 24.62 4.54 29.33
C GLU A 476 24.61 3.04 29.01
N TRP A 477 25.80 2.44 28.96
CA TRP A 477 25.97 1.00 28.87
C TRP A 477 25.87 0.39 30.26
N SER A 478 24.88 -0.50 30.46
CA SER A 478 24.67 -1.20 31.72
C SER A 478 24.98 -2.70 31.57
N ALA A 479 25.64 -3.28 32.56
CA ALA A 479 25.89 -4.72 32.58
C ALA A 479 24.61 -5.50 32.85
N LEU A 480 24.45 -6.62 32.15
CA LEU A 480 23.38 -7.60 32.33
C LEU A 480 23.97 -8.90 32.88
N PRO A 481 23.23 -9.59 33.77
CA PRO A 481 23.64 -10.91 34.21
C PRO A 481 23.57 -11.90 33.04
N LEU A 482 24.66 -12.62 32.84
CA LEU A 482 24.72 -13.77 31.95
C LEU A 482 24.00 -14.98 32.60
N PRO A 483 23.59 -15.98 31.80
CA PRO A 483 23.10 -17.25 32.34
C PRO A 483 24.12 -17.86 33.31
N ALA A 484 23.66 -18.34 34.48
CA ALA A 484 24.53 -18.87 35.52
C ALA A 484 25.29 -20.14 35.09
N ASP A 485 24.73 -20.87 34.13
CA ASP A 485 25.23 -22.13 33.58
C ASP A 485 26.02 -21.96 32.26
N LEU A 486 26.27 -20.71 31.84
CA LEU A 486 27.13 -20.36 30.72
C LEU A 486 28.60 -20.56 31.12
N ASP A 487 29.35 -21.34 30.35
CA ASP A 487 30.78 -21.56 30.63
C ASP A 487 31.59 -20.31 30.22
N PRO A 488 32.22 -19.57 31.16
CA PRO A 488 32.96 -18.36 30.84
C PRO A 488 34.25 -18.62 30.05
N ALA A 489 34.79 -19.84 30.08
CA ALA A 489 36.03 -20.19 29.40
C ALA A 489 35.83 -20.52 27.91
N ARG A 490 34.58 -20.73 27.47
CA ARG A 490 34.26 -21.14 26.11
C ARG A 490 33.76 -19.97 25.25
N PRO A 491 34.05 -19.95 23.93
CA PRO A 491 33.54 -18.92 23.03
C PRO A 491 32.01 -18.92 23.01
N ALA A 492 31.40 -17.74 23.02
CA ALA A 492 29.95 -17.59 22.97
C ALA A 492 29.57 -16.60 21.87
N ARG A 493 28.51 -16.91 21.13
CA ARG A 493 28.00 -16.03 20.09
C ARG A 493 26.73 -15.34 20.58
N LEU A 494 26.62 -14.05 20.32
CA LEU A 494 25.41 -13.27 20.58
C LEU A 494 24.74 -12.96 19.25
N ILE A 495 23.48 -13.35 19.12
CA ILE A 495 22.60 -13.00 18.00
C ILE A 495 21.26 -12.51 18.57
N ALA A 496 20.54 -11.67 17.85
CA ALA A 496 19.24 -11.17 18.29
C ALA A 496 18.34 -10.84 17.10
N ASP A 497 17.05 -10.82 17.34
CA ASP A 497 16.01 -10.33 16.44
C ASP A 497 15.09 -9.35 17.19
N ASP A 498 13.93 -9.03 16.62
CA ASP A 498 12.99 -8.08 17.22
C ASP A 498 12.33 -8.57 18.51
N GLN A 499 12.33 -9.89 18.74
CA GLN A 499 11.59 -10.56 19.80
C GLN A 499 12.50 -11.10 20.90
N ARG A 500 13.73 -11.52 20.58
CA ARG A 500 14.63 -12.17 21.54
C ARG A 500 16.11 -11.95 21.26
N ALA A 501 16.90 -12.01 22.32
CA ALA A 501 18.34 -12.15 22.26
C ALA A 501 18.74 -13.60 22.57
N VAL A 502 19.74 -14.10 21.87
CA VAL A 502 20.19 -15.49 21.98
C VAL A 502 21.70 -15.53 22.16
N LEU A 503 22.15 -16.25 23.19
CA LEU A 503 23.54 -16.65 23.39
C LEU A 503 23.70 -18.11 22.97
N LEU A 504 24.76 -18.41 22.20
CA LEU A 504 25.06 -19.77 21.74
C LEU A 504 26.46 -20.19 22.16
N GLN A 505 26.59 -21.42 22.66
CA GLN A 505 27.87 -22.11 22.83
C GLN A 505 27.80 -23.45 22.10
N THR A 506 28.66 -23.61 21.10
CA THR A 506 28.79 -24.85 20.31
C THR A 506 30.03 -25.61 20.77
N GLU A 507 29.87 -26.89 21.04
CA GLU A 507 30.98 -27.82 21.24
C GLU A 507 31.17 -28.65 19.96
N PRO A 508 32.39 -28.75 19.40
CA PRO A 508 32.64 -29.59 18.23
C PRO A 508 32.19 -31.04 18.47
N GLY A 509 31.25 -31.54 17.65
CA GLY A 509 30.73 -32.90 17.78
C GLY A 509 29.69 -33.09 18.89
N ALA A 510 29.24 -32.00 19.53
CA ALA A 510 28.23 -32.03 20.58
C ALA A 510 27.12 -30.99 20.32
N ALA A 511 26.02 -31.14 21.06
CA ALA A 511 24.85 -30.29 20.90
C ALA A 511 25.16 -28.82 21.23
N THR A 512 24.60 -27.89 20.46
CA THR A 512 24.72 -26.45 20.69
C THR A 512 23.77 -26.03 21.81
N ARG A 513 24.31 -25.42 22.87
CA ARG A 513 23.51 -24.85 23.96
C ARG A 513 23.10 -23.43 23.59
N VAL A 514 21.81 -23.15 23.75
CA VAL A 514 21.17 -21.91 23.32
C VAL A 514 20.42 -21.32 24.49
N TRP A 515 20.81 -20.12 24.91
CA TRP A 515 20.10 -19.36 25.94
C TRP A 515 19.35 -18.22 25.28
N SER A 516 18.02 -18.22 25.37
CA SER A 516 17.17 -17.15 24.83
C SER A 516 16.59 -16.29 25.94
N ALA A 517 16.58 -14.97 25.75
CA ALA A 517 15.89 -14.01 26.59
C ALA A 517 15.02 -13.08 25.73
N ASP A 518 13.84 -12.71 26.24
CA ASP A 518 12.91 -11.79 25.58
C ASP A 518 13.53 -10.40 25.41
N ALA A 519 13.42 -9.82 24.20
CA ALA A 519 13.93 -8.49 23.88
C ALA A 519 13.24 -7.39 24.72
N GLU A 520 11.96 -7.55 25.06
CA GLU A 520 11.24 -6.63 25.93
C GLU A 520 11.76 -6.68 27.37
N ALA A 521 12.09 -7.87 27.88
CA ALA A 521 12.69 -8.01 29.21
C ALA A 521 14.09 -7.34 29.31
N LEU A 522 14.79 -7.22 28.17
CA LEU A 522 16.09 -6.54 28.09
C LEU A 522 15.95 -5.01 28.02
N ARG A 523 14.77 -4.50 27.59
CA ARG A 523 14.41 -3.08 27.58
C ARG A 523 13.98 -2.62 28.97
N ALA A 524 14.81 -1.80 29.64
CA ALA A 524 14.41 -1.11 30.87
C ALA A 524 14.17 0.38 30.62
N ARG A 525 13.18 0.97 31.32
CA ARG A 525 13.00 2.42 31.37
C ARG A 525 14.15 3.06 32.15
N ALA A 526 14.66 4.18 31.63
CA ALA A 526 15.68 4.97 32.32
C ALA A 526 15.23 5.27 33.77
N GLY A 527 16.08 4.96 34.75
CA GLY A 527 15.84 5.22 36.17
C GLY A 527 15.21 4.08 37.00
N SER A 528 14.99 2.90 36.44
CA SER A 528 14.55 1.69 37.18
C SER A 528 15.58 0.58 37.11
N ALA A 529 15.84 -0.11 38.24
CA ALA A 529 16.66 -1.31 38.24
C ALA A 529 15.92 -2.40 37.44
N PRO A 530 16.53 -2.95 36.38
CA PRO A 530 15.89 -3.95 35.54
C PRO A 530 15.63 -5.24 36.33
N PRO A 531 14.53 -5.96 36.07
CA PRO A 531 14.47 -7.36 36.42
C PRO A 531 15.61 -8.10 35.70
N ALA A 532 16.24 -9.07 36.37
CA ALA A 532 17.26 -9.90 35.73
C ALA A 532 16.62 -10.64 34.53
N PRO A 533 17.24 -10.63 33.33
CA PRO A 533 16.74 -11.39 32.20
C PRO A 533 16.59 -12.87 32.58
N GLN A 534 15.40 -13.41 32.32
CA GLN A 534 15.13 -14.83 32.46
C GLN A 534 15.64 -15.54 31.21
N TRP A 535 16.82 -16.16 31.33
CA TRP A 535 17.39 -16.96 30.26
C TRP A 535 16.75 -18.35 30.24
N ARG A 536 16.14 -18.71 29.09
CA ARG A 536 15.64 -20.06 28.84
C ARG A 536 16.72 -20.84 28.09
N LEU A 537 17.17 -21.95 28.67
CA LEU A 537 18.12 -22.86 28.05
C LEU A 537 17.39 -23.87 27.16
N GLU A 538 17.87 -24.00 25.93
CA GLU A 538 17.51 -25.03 24.98
C GLU A 538 18.77 -25.69 24.43
N THR A 539 18.64 -26.95 24.02
CA THR A 539 19.74 -27.71 23.42
C THR A 539 19.37 -28.05 21.99
N LEU A 540 20.16 -27.55 21.05
CA LEU A 540 19.99 -27.77 19.62
C LEU A 540 21.06 -28.76 19.11
N PRO A 541 20.77 -29.51 18.05
CA PRO A 541 21.74 -30.43 17.44
C PRO A 541 22.99 -29.71 16.95
N ASP A 542 24.09 -30.46 16.79
CA ASP A 542 25.34 -29.93 16.27
C ASP A 542 25.19 -29.43 14.82
N ALA A 543 25.97 -28.41 14.48
CA ALA A 543 26.06 -27.80 13.16
C ALA A 543 27.51 -27.84 12.69
N PRO A 544 28.03 -29.02 12.31
CA PRO A 544 29.44 -29.18 11.96
C PRO A 544 29.80 -28.32 10.75
N GLY A 545 30.84 -27.51 10.89
CA GLY A 545 31.33 -26.58 9.86
C GLY A 545 30.67 -25.20 9.88
N ALA A 546 29.60 -24.98 10.67
CA ALA A 546 28.96 -23.69 10.74
C ALA A 546 29.87 -22.63 11.38
N ASN A 547 30.11 -21.53 10.65
CA ASN A 547 30.92 -20.41 11.11
C ASN A 547 30.10 -19.14 11.33
N LEU A 548 28.83 -19.12 10.92
CA LEU A 548 27.87 -18.05 11.13
C LEU A 548 26.55 -18.61 11.69
N PHE A 549 25.95 -17.90 12.64
CA PHE A 549 24.64 -18.22 13.21
C PHE A 549 23.76 -16.98 13.13
N MET A 550 22.47 -17.17 12.92
CA MET A 550 21.51 -16.09 12.72
C MET A 550 20.10 -16.50 13.15
N LEU A 551 19.26 -15.52 13.45
CA LEU A 551 17.83 -15.73 13.70
C LEU A 551 17.04 -15.30 12.47
N SER A 552 16.10 -16.14 12.04
CA SER A 552 15.13 -15.81 10.99
C SER A 552 13.87 -16.62 11.23
N ALA A 553 12.72 -15.98 11.11
CA ALA A 553 11.41 -16.60 11.38
C ALA A 553 11.41 -17.40 12.71
N GLY A 554 11.95 -16.82 13.79
CA GLY A 554 11.96 -17.43 15.12
C GLY A 554 12.74 -18.77 15.26
N GLN A 555 13.59 -19.13 14.30
CA GLN A 555 14.49 -20.31 14.39
C GLN A 555 15.96 -19.90 14.28
N VAL A 556 16.85 -20.74 14.84
CA VAL A 556 18.30 -20.57 14.72
C VAL A 556 18.74 -21.20 13.40
N ILE A 557 19.36 -20.41 12.54
CA ILE A 557 19.95 -20.89 11.29
C ILE A 557 21.47 -20.85 11.43
N ALA A 558 22.10 -21.97 11.14
CA ALA A 558 23.54 -22.14 11.05
C ALA A 558 23.94 -22.09 9.57
N ALA A 559 24.92 -21.24 9.25
CA ALA A 559 25.49 -21.12 7.93
C ALA A 559 26.96 -21.53 7.95
N ASP A 560 27.31 -22.45 7.04
CA ASP A 560 28.69 -22.77 6.69
C ASP A 560 29.09 -21.88 5.50
N VAL A 561 29.86 -20.84 5.81
CA VAL A 561 30.42 -19.86 4.89
C VAL A 561 31.92 -20.14 4.75
N SER A 562 32.27 -21.37 4.36
CA SER A 562 33.63 -21.82 4.07
C SER A 562 34.13 -21.26 2.71
N PRO A 563 35.44 -21.11 2.47
CA PRO A 563 36.00 -20.67 1.18
C PRO A 563 35.61 -21.51 -0.05
N ALA A 564 34.94 -22.65 0.12
CA ALA A 564 34.32 -23.37 -1.00
C ALA A 564 33.32 -22.47 -1.74
N ASP A 565 33.10 -22.71 -3.04
CA ASP A 565 32.17 -21.92 -3.89
C ASP A 565 30.68 -22.15 -3.57
N HIS A 566 30.35 -22.48 -2.32
CA HIS A 566 28.97 -22.66 -1.86
C HIS A 566 28.78 -22.20 -0.41
N VAL A 567 27.55 -21.79 -0.09
CA VAL A 567 27.06 -21.48 1.26
C VAL A 567 25.99 -22.50 1.62
N ARG A 568 26.18 -23.21 2.73
CA ARG A 568 25.20 -24.20 3.22
C ARG A 568 24.41 -23.63 4.40
N LEU A 569 23.09 -23.59 4.27
CA LEU A 569 22.16 -23.15 5.30
C LEU A 569 21.50 -24.34 5.98
N THR A 570 21.49 -24.36 7.32
CA THR A 570 20.90 -25.42 8.14
C THR A 570 20.04 -24.81 9.24
N ALA A 571 18.76 -25.17 9.29
CA ALA A 571 17.89 -24.83 10.42
C ALA A 571 18.18 -25.77 11.58
N LEU A 572 18.43 -25.20 12.76
CA LEU A 572 18.60 -25.94 14.00
C LEU A 572 17.31 -25.90 14.80
N ARG A 573 16.72 -27.07 15.03
CA ARG A 573 15.50 -27.25 15.83
C ARG A 573 15.72 -28.32 16.89
N THR A 574 14.92 -28.31 17.94
CA THR A 574 14.94 -29.37 18.96
C THR A 574 14.65 -30.76 18.37
N SER A 575 13.90 -30.82 17.26
CA SER A 575 13.62 -32.06 16.52
C SER A 575 14.80 -32.58 15.69
N GLY A 576 15.80 -31.75 15.39
CA GLY A 576 16.88 -32.10 14.47
C GLY A 576 17.46 -30.91 13.71
N ALA A 577 18.60 -31.16 13.06
CA ALA A 577 19.23 -30.23 12.13
C ALA A 577 18.70 -30.53 10.72
N HIS A 578 18.07 -29.55 10.09
CA HIS A 578 17.47 -29.68 8.77
C HIS A 578 18.22 -28.80 7.78
N ARG A 579 18.82 -29.40 6.76
CA ARG A 579 19.46 -28.65 5.67
C ARG A 579 18.37 -27.88 4.92
N LEU A 580 18.50 -26.55 4.88
CA LEU A 580 17.58 -25.66 4.18
C LEU A 580 17.99 -25.53 2.71
N ALA A 581 19.17 -24.99 2.46
CA ALA A 581 19.63 -24.67 1.11
C ALA A 581 21.13 -24.87 0.97
N ASN A 582 21.56 -25.10 -0.28
CA ASN A 582 22.95 -24.98 -0.69
C ASN A 582 22.98 -23.97 -1.84
N VAL A 583 23.64 -22.84 -1.61
CA VAL A 583 23.70 -21.74 -2.57
C VAL A 583 25.10 -21.71 -3.18
N ASP A 584 25.21 -21.75 -4.49
CA ASP A 584 26.50 -21.61 -5.17
C ASP A 584 26.92 -20.14 -5.20
N VAL A 585 28.10 -19.85 -4.64
CA VAL A 585 28.62 -18.50 -4.41
C VAL A 585 30.06 -18.43 -4.91
N PRO A 586 30.28 -18.13 -6.21
CA PRO A 586 31.63 -17.99 -6.76
C PRO A 586 32.28 -16.70 -6.25
N GLY A 587 33.32 -16.82 -5.42
CA GLY A 587 34.12 -15.67 -4.96
C GLY A 587 34.40 -15.59 -3.45
N ALA A 588 35.34 -14.71 -3.07
CA ALA A 588 35.76 -14.52 -1.68
C ALA A 588 34.90 -13.49 -0.92
N ASP A 589 34.46 -12.43 -1.59
CA ASP A 589 33.66 -11.35 -1.00
C ASP A 589 32.18 -11.76 -0.94
N ARG A 590 31.75 -12.30 0.21
CA ARG A 590 30.39 -12.76 0.43
C ARG A 590 29.85 -12.37 1.81
N ALA A 591 28.55 -12.16 1.89
CA ALA A 591 27.83 -11.89 3.13
C ALA A 591 26.53 -12.69 3.16
N VAL A 592 26.18 -13.20 4.34
CA VAL A 592 24.95 -13.95 4.58
C VAL A 592 24.23 -13.30 5.75
N PHE A 593 22.97 -12.91 5.57
CA PHE A 593 22.19 -12.21 6.60
C PHE A 593 20.69 -12.52 6.47
N PRO A 594 19.93 -12.48 7.57
CA PRO A 594 18.50 -12.77 7.54
C PRO A 594 17.70 -11.48 7.31
N VAL A 595 16.55 -11.59 6.66
CA VAL A 595 15.52 -10.54 6.55
C VAL A 595 14.15 -11.20 6.56
N GLY A 596 13.40 -11.08 7.65
CA GLY A 596 12.14 -11.80 7.81
C GLY A 596 12.34 -13.30 7.70
N GLU A 597 11.54 -13.89 6.81
CA GLU A 597 11.55 -15.33 6.51
C GLU A 597 12.52 -15.71 5.38
N ARG A 598 13.47 -14.82 5.07
CA ARG A 598 14.40 -14.99 3.95
C ARG A 598 15.83 -14.87 4.46
N VAL A 599 16.70 -15.71 3.92
CA VAL A 599 18.15 -15.61 4.12
C VAL A 599 18.76 -15.14 2.82
N TYR A 600 19.41 -13.97 2.87
CA TYR A 600 20.08 -13.36 1.74
C TYR A 600 21.55 -13.77 1.76
N THR A 601 22.03 -14.26 0.63
CA THR A 601 23.44 -14.51 0.37
C THR A 601 23.86 -13.56 -0.74
N VAL A 602 24.73 -12.60 -0.44
CA VAL A 602 25.18 -11.56 -1.38
C VAL A 602 26.66 -11.74 -1.63
N TRP A 603 27.09 -11.65 -2.89
CA TRP A 603 28.50 -11.77 -3.26
C TRP A 603 28.86 -10.88 -4.45
N ARG A 604 30.17 -10.71 -4.65
CA ARG A 604 30.72 -10.09 -5.85
C ARG A 604 31.35 -11.16 -6.74
N ALA A 605 31.20 -11.03 -8.06
CA ALA A 605 31.80 -11.97 -9.00
C ALA A 605 33.34 -11.92 -8.95
N ALA A 606 33.98 -13.07 -9.16
CA ALA A 606 35.43 -13.27 -9.03
C ALA A 606 36.28 -12.42 -10.00
N ASP A 607 35.70 -11.90 -11.09
CA ASP A 607 36.44 -11.36 -12.24
C ASP A 607 36.59 -9.82 -12.24
N GLY A 608 36.45 -9.16 -11.08
CA GLY A 608 36.52 -7.71 -10.99
C GLY A 608 35.31 -6.97 -11.58
N ASP A 609 34.23 -7.69 -11.89
CA ASP A 609 32.91 -7.09 -12.19
C ASP A 609 32.37 -6.41 -10.91
N PRO A 610 32.08 -5.09 -10.94
CA PRO A 610 31.53 -4.39 -9.78
C PRO A 610 30.10 -4.81 -9.44
N ARG A 611 29.44 -5.61 -10.29
CA ARG A 611 28.07 -6.09 -10.04
C ARG A 611 28.02 -7.00 -8.81
N LEU A 612 27.03 -6.72 -7.97
CA LEU A 612 26.65 -7.61 -6.88
C LEU A 612 25.67 -8.65 -7.40
N TYR A 613 25.79 -9.85 -6.87
CA TYR A 613 24.87 -10.95 -7.06
C TYR A 613 24.25 -11.30 -5.72
N VAL A 614 23.03 -11.81 -5.76
CA VAL A 614 22.27 -12.19 -4.59
C VAL A 614 21.47 -13.44 -4.86
N ALA A 615 21.46 -14.32 -3.88
CA ALA A 615 20.58 -15.46 -3.78
C ALA A 615 19.74 -15.32 -2.51
N VAL A 616 18.45 -15.57 -2.63
CA VAL A 616 17.48 -15.45 -1.55
C VAL A 616 16.87 -16.82 -1.32
N ALA A 617 17.12 -17.41 -0.16
CA ALA A 617 16.52 -18.67 0.25
C ALA A 617 15.43 -18.44 1.31
N SER A 618 14.32 -19.18 1.23
CA SER A 618 13.33 -19.20 2.31
C SER A 618 13.95 -19.86 3.55
N SER A 619 13.84 -19.22 4.72
CA SER A 619 14.24 -19.85 5.98
C SER A 619 13.29 -20.96 6.40
N LEU A 620 12.04 -20.92 5.94
CA LEU A 620 11.01 -21.90 6.29
C LEU A 620 11.10 -23.16 5.41
N THR A 621 11.19 -22.99 4.09
CA THR A 621 11.13 -24.11 3.14
C THR A 621 12.50 -24.52 2.59
N GLY A 622 13.51 -23.66 2.69
CA GLY A 622 14.82 -23.88 2.08
C GLY A 622 14.88 -23.64 0.57
N GLU A 623 13.76 -23.32 -0.07
CA GLU A 623 13.70 -23.04 -1.50
C GLU A 623 14.46 -21.75 -1.85
N VAL A 624 15.26 -21.79 -2.91
CA VAL A 624 15.94 -20.60 -3.45
C VAL A 624 14.93 -19.81 -4.28
N LEU A 625 14.38 -18.75 -3.68
CA LEU A 625 13.37 -17.86 -4.25
C LEU A 625 13.92 -16.99 -5.38
N TYR A 626 15.21 -16.65 -5.32
CA TYR A 626 15.91 -15.86 -6.34
C TYR A 626 17.39 -16.20 -6.33
N SER A 627 18.02 -16.18 -7.50
CA SER A 627 19.47 -16.19 -7.65
C SER A 627 19.84 -15.45 -8.92
N GLY A 628 20.64 -14.38 -8.81
CA GLY A 628 20.98 -13.55 -9.95
C GLY A 628 21.68 -12.24 -9.56
N PRO A 629 21.95 -11.35 -10.52
CA PRO A 629 22.49 -10.03 -10.22
C PRO A 629 21.52 -9.26 -9.33
N VAL A 630 22.05 -8.43 -8.43
CA VAL A 630 21.25 -7.50 -7.63
C VAL A 630 20.58 -6.51 -8.58
N GLY A 631 19.26 -6.57 -8.65
CA GLY A 631 18.48 -5.63 -9.45
C GLY A 631 18.45 -4.25 -8.79
N SER A 632 18.70 -3.20 -9.56
CA SER A 632 18.18 -1.87 -9.23
C SER A 632 16.72 -1.80 -9.68
N ASP A 633 15.85 -1.22 -8.86
CA ASP A 633 14.42 -0.98 -9.15
C ASP A 633 14.22 -0.64 -10.65
N PRO A 634 13.30 -1.32 -11.39
CA PRO A 634 13.04 -1.01 -12.79
C PRO A 634 12.61 0.45 -12.97
N ILE A 635 12.86 1.00 -14.18
CA ILE A 635 12.60 2.39 -14.60
C ILE A 635 11.14 2.84 -14.34
N VAL A 636 10.21 1.89 -14.23
CA VAL A 636 8.85 2.11 -13.72
C VAL A 636 8.69 1.21 -12.50
N SER A 637 8.71 1.83 -11.33
CA SER A 637 8.60 1.12 -10.05
C SER A 637 7.19 0.54 -9.88
N GLY A 638 7.02 -0.62 -9.22
CA GLY A 638 5.69 -1.12 -8.81
C GLY A 638 4.89 -0.08 -8.00
N ARG A 639 5.61 0.86 -7.38
CA ARG A 639 5.14 2.11 -6.77
C ARG A 639 4.43 3.07 -7.73
N GLU A 640 4.89 3.24 -8.97
CA GLU A 640 4.20 4.08 -9.97
C GLU A 640 2.89 3.44 -10.41
N LEU A 641 2.88 2.13 -10.58
CA LEU A 641 1.66 1.36 -10.88
C LEU A 641 0.67 1.38 -9.73
N HIS A 642 1.11 1.15 -8.49
CA HIS A 642 0.22 1.13 -7.31
C HIS A 642 -0.28 2.53 -6.92
N THR A 643 0.54 3.57 -7.08
CA THR A 643 0.11 4.97 -6.87
C THR A 643 -0.85 5.40 -7.97
N LEU A 644 -0.57 5.04 -9.22
CA LEU A 644 -1.48 5.23 -10.34
C LEU A 644 -2.79 4.45 -10.13
N ALA A 645 -2.73 3.24 -9.57
CA ALA A 645 -3.88 2.40 -9.23
C ALA A 645 -4.75 3.00 -8.13
N LEU A 646 -4.16 3.52 -7.05
CA LEU A 646 -4.88 4.23 -5.99
C LEU A 646 -5.47 5.54 -6.52
N MET A 647 -4.74 6.26 -7.37
CA MET A 647 -5.22 7.50 -7.98
C MET A 647 -6.34 7.22 -8.98
N ILE A 648 -6.24 6.17 -9.80
CA ILE A 648 -7.29 5.69 -10.71
C ILE A 648 -8.48 5.18 -9.90
N GLY A 649 -8.26 4.42 -8.82
CA GLY A 649 -9.29 3.94 -7.91
C GLY A 649 -10.01 5.09 -7.21
N PHE A 650 -9.29 6.14 -6.81
CA PHE A 650 -9.85 7.37 -6.26
C PHE A 650 -10.63 8.17 -7.30
N ILE A 651 -10.07 8.34 -8.49
CA ILE A 651 -10.75 8.99 -9.62
C ILE A 651 -12.02 8.21 -9.92
N LEU A 652 -11.98 6.87 -9.96
CA LEU A 652 -13.13 6.03 -10.26
C LEU A 652 -14.14 5.99 -9.15
N LEU A 653 -13.74 5.93 -7.89
CA LEU A 653 -14.66 5.97 -6.75
C LEU A 653 -15.33 7.33 -6.69
N THR A 654 -14.58 8.42 -6.89
CA THR A 654 -15.14 9.78 -6.94
C THR A 654 -16.07 9.92 -8.14
N VAL A 655 -15.60 9.57 -9.35
CA VAL A 655 -16.39 9.59 -10.57
C VAL A 655 -17.61 8.70 -10.44
N MET A 656 -17.54 7.55 -9.78
CA MET A 656 -18.67 6.65 -9.56
C MET A 656 -19.65 7.28 -8.55
N ILE A 657 -19.20 7.77 -7.38
CA ILE A 657 -20.07 8.47 -6.42
C ILE A 657 -20.81 9.67 -7.06
N PHE A 658 -20.16 10.39 -7.99
CA PHE A 658 -20.74 11.55 -8.67
C PHE A 658 -21.50 11.22 -9.96
N ALA A 659 -21.16 10.12 -10.63
CA ALA A 659 -21.87 9.64 -11.80
C ALA A 659 -23.12 8.85 -11.42
N LEU A 660 -23.17 8.18 -10.27
CA LEU A 660 -24.33 7.47 -9.69
C LEU A 660 -25.52 8.38 -9.33
N ARG A 661 -25.52 9.60 -9.85
CA ARG A 661 -26.60 10.54 -9.70
C ARG A 661 -27.68 10.22 -10.74
N PRO A 662 -28.91 9.83 -10.33
CA PRO A 662 -29.99 9.68 -11.28
C PRO A 662 -30.32 11.05 -11.90
N ASP A 663 -30.15 11.13 -13.22
CA ASP A 663 -30.44 12.28 -14.10
C ASP A 663 -31.86 12.87 -13.89
N ALA A 664 -32.78 12.12 -13.27
CA ALA A 664 -34.19 12.48 -13.13
C ALA A 664 -34.42 13.73 -12.27
N ALA A 665 -33.72 13.90 -11.14
CA ALA A 665 -33.93 15.05 -10.25
C ALA A 665 -33.37 16.38 -10.82
N GLN A 666 -32.45 16.29 -11.79
CA GLN A 666 -31.74 17.44 -12.34
C GLN A 666 -32.40 18.02 -13.60
N ARG A 667 -33.37 17.27 -14.18
CA ARG A 667 -34.23 17.70 -15.30
C ARG A 667 -35.31 18.70 -14.92
N GLN A 668 -35.48 19.03 -13.64
CA GLN A 668 -36.18 20.28 -13.31
C GLN A 668 -35.34 21.43 -13.87
N ALA A 669 -35.81 21.96 -15.00
CA ALA A 669 -35.35 23.19 -15.61
C ALA A 669 -35.49 24.29 -14.55
N THR A 670 -34.43 24.52 -13.77
CA THR A 670 -34.37 25.72 -12.94
C THR A 670 -34.51 26.90 -13.89
N ALA A 671 -35.56 27.68 -13.71
CA ALA A 671 -35.79 28.92 -14.44
C ALA A 671 -34.56 29.81 -14.21
N LEU A 672 -33.68 29.88 -15.21
CA LEU A 672 -32.60 30.85 -15.21
C LEU A 672 -33.22 32.24 -15.35
N PRO A 673 -32.65 33.29 -14.72
CA PRO A 673 -33.08 34.65 -14.96
C PRO A 673 -33.06 34.98 -16.47
N GLU A 674 -34.05 35.73 -16.95
CA GLU A 674 -34.15 36.11 -18.36
C GLU A 674 -32.85 36.78 -18.86
N GLY A 675 -32.41 36.38 -20.06
CA GLY A 675 -31.17 36.89 -20.67
C GLY A 675 -29.88 36.23 -20.17
N TRP A 676 -29.96 35.14 -19.39
CA TRP A 676 -28.80 34.37 -18.93
C TRP A 676 -28.80 32.93 -19.46
N SER A 677 -27.61 32.40 -19.71
CA SER A 677 -27.38 31.00 -20.11
C SER A 677 -26.34 30.35 -19.21
N LEU A 678 -26.37 29.02 -19.09
CA LEU A 678 -25.33 28.29 -18.36
C LEU A 678 -23.96 28.51 -19.03
N ALA A 679 -22.94 28.75 -18.22
CA ALA A 679 -21.57 28.85 -18.72
C ALA A 679 -21.10 27.49 -19.25
N GLY A 680 -20.43 27.46 -20.40
CA GLY A 680 -19.87 26.23 -20.97
C GLY A 680 -18.66 25.69 -20.18
N PRO A 681 -18.33 24.40 -20.34
CA PRO A 681 -17.32 23.69 -19.55
C PRO A 681 -15.92 24.30 -19.62
N ALA A 682 -15.44 24.62 -20.82
CA ALA A 682 -14.11 25.19 -21.04
C ALA A 682 -13.88 26.53 -20.31
N ARG A 683 -14.89 27.42 -20.30
CA ARG A 683 -14.81 28.71 -19.59
C ARG A 683 -14.84 28.53 -18.08
N ARG A 684 -15.56 27.54 -17.56
CA ARG A 684 -15.55 27.22 -16.12
C ARG A 684 -14.20 26.67 -15.69
N ALA A 685 -13.58 25.81 -16.49
CA ALA A 685 -12.25 25.26 -16.24
C ALA A 685 -11.17 26.36 -16.28
N ALA A 686 -11.22 27.26 -17.27
CA ALA A 686 -10.33 28.41 -17.33
C ALA A 686 -10.50 29.34 -16.11
N ALA A 687 -11.73 29.55 -15.61
CA ALA A 687 -11.96 30.32 -14.39
C ALA A 687 -11.28 29.67 -13.17
N VAL A 688 -11.32 28.34 -13.05
CA VAL A 688 -10.63 27.59 -11.98
C VAL A 688 -9.14 27.80 -12.00
N ALA A 689 -8.54 27.66 -13.19
CA ALA A 689 -7.10 27.81 -13.36
C ALA A 689 -6.64 29.21 -12.92
N LEU A 690 -7.40 30.25 -13.31
CA LEU A 690 -7.14 31.63 -12.88
C LEU A 690 -7.34 31.83 -11.37
N ASP A 691 -8.39 31.21 -10.79
CA ASP A 691 -8.64 31.25 -9.35
C ASP A 691 -7.53 30.53 -8.54
N LEU A 692 -6.76 29.62 -9.13
CA LEU A 692 -5.67 28.92 -8.43
C LEU A 692 -4.41 29.79 -8.27
N VAL A 693 -4.19 30.75 -9.18
CA VAL A 693 -2.98 31.57 -9.25
C VAL A 693 -2.66 32.33 -7.94
N PRO A 694 -3.60 33.03 -7.28
CA PRO A 694 -3.30 33.74 -6.04
C PRO A 694 -2.84 32.83 -4.91
N GLY A 695 -3.50 31.67 -4.76
CA GLY A 695 -3.12 30.68 -3.75
C GLY A 695 -1.74 30.12 -3.99
N LEU A 696 -1.41 29.77 -5.25
CA LEU A 696 -0.08 29.30 -5.62
C LEU A 696 1.01 30.34 -5.38
N LEU A 697 0.78 31.60 -5.77
CA LEU A 697 1.76 32.68 -5.56
C LEU A 697 2.00 32.96 -4.07
N ILE A 698 0.95 32.99 -3.25
CA ILE A 698 1.08 33.25 -1.82
C ILE A 698 1.71 32.06 -1.10
N GLY A 699 1.29 30.82 -1.42
CA GLY A 699 1.92 29.62 -0.87
C GLY A 699 3.41 29.53 -1.26
N ALA A 700 3.73 29.81 -2.52
CA ALA A 700 5.11 29.90 -3.00
C ALA A 700 5.92 30.96 -2.26
N ALA A 701 5.35 32.15 -2.01
CA ALA A 701 6.02 33.22 -1.29
C ALA A 701 6.24 32.89 0.20
N LEU A 702 5.20 32.41 0.90
CA LEU A 702 5.24 32.08 2.33
C LEU A 702 6.27 30.99 2.62
N PHE A 703 6.26 29.95 1.80
CA PHE A 703 7.16 28.83 1.97
C PHE A 703 8.41 28.95 1.14
N ARG A 704 8.64 30.03 0.37
CA ARG A 704 9.76 30.21 -0.58
C ARG A 704 10.04 28.96 -1.44
N VAL A 705 8.98 28.41 -2.05
CA VAL A 705 9.00 27.27 -2.98
C VAL A 705 8.59 27.76 -4.37
N ARG A 706 9.03 27.12 -5.47
CA ARG A 706 8.57 27.54 -6.80
C ARG A 706 7.13 27.06 -7.02
N PRO A 707 6.24 27.86 -7.64
CA PRO A 707 4.87 27.44 -7.93
C PRO A 707 4.76 26.14 -8.74
N ALA A 708 5.71 25.90 -9.65
CA ALA A 708 5.78 24.67 -10.44
C ALA A 708 6.02 23.43 -9.56
N ASP A 709 6.90 23.56 -8.55
CA ASP A 709 7.22 22.48 -7.63
C ASP A 709 5.98 22.10 -6.81
N MET A 710 5.17 23.08 -6.39
CA MET A 710 3.90 22.86 -5.68
C MET A 710 2.83 22.13 -6.51
N LEU A 711 2.80 22.36 -7.82
CA LEU A 711 1.91 21.64 -8.74
C LEU A 711 2.42 20.22 -9.03
N SER A 712 3.73 20.06 -9.19
CA SER A 712 4.38 18.76 -9.38
C SER A 712 4.26 17.88 -8.13
N ALA A 713 4.33 18.50 -6.94
CA ALA A 713 4.11 17.89 -5.63
C ALA A 713 2.73 17.23 -5.50
N ALA A 714 1.70 17.82 -6.12
CA ALA A 714 0.34 17.32 -6.08
C ALA A 714 0.03 16.25 -7.13
N LEU A 715 0.85 16.14 -8.18
CA LEU A 715 0.54 15.32 -9.35
C LEU A 715 1.49 14.14 -9.54
N LEU A 716 2.80 14.27 -9.30
CA LEU A 716 3.77 13.28 -9.82
C LEU A 716 5.13 13.19 -9.08
N SER A 717 5.48 14.06 -8.12
CA SER A 717 6.86 14.11 -7.59
C SER A 717 7.08 13.27 -6.32
N PRO A 718 8.03 12.31 -6.32
CA PRO A 718 8.30 11.42 -5.19
C PRO A 718 9.22 11.99 -4.09
N ASP A 719 9.84 13.16 -4.28
CA ASP A 719 10.79 13.80 -3.34
C ASP A 719 10.16 14.95 -2.54
N LEU A 720 8.99 14.71 -1.94
CA LEU A 720 8.22 15.73 -1.24
C LEU A 720 8.83 16.10 0.12
N LEU A 721 9.35 17.31 0.26
CA LEU A 721 9.62 17.86 1.59
C LEU A 721 8.27 18.25 2.25
N MET A 722 8.14 18.10 3.57
CA MET A 722 6.94 18.56 4.31
C MET A 722 6.60 20.04 4.05
N ARG A 723 7.62 20.82 3.69
CA ARG A 723 7.49 22.21 3.26
C ARG A 723 6.70 22.37 1.96
N ASP A 724 6.89 21.49 0.98
CA ASP A 724 6.21 21.54 -0.32
C ASP A 724 4.74 21.13 -0.17
N VAL A 725 4.48 20.11 0.65
CA VAL A 725 3.12 19.69 1.03
C VAL A 725 2.39 20.80 1.78
N ALA A 726 3.05 21.41 2.78
CA ALA A 726 2.49 22.54 3.52
C ALA A 726 2.22 23.75 2.61
N ALA A 727 3.13 24.04 1.66
CA ALA A 727 2.94 25.09 0.68
C ALA A 727 1.73 24.82 -0.22
N PHE A 728 1.58 23.59 -0.72
CA PHE A 728 0.45 23.19 -1.55
C PHE A 728 -0.87 23.26 -0.80
N LEU A 729 -0.95 22.68 0.41
CA LEU A 729 -2.16 22.74 1.24
C LEU A 729 -2.54 24.19 1.60
N THR A 730 -1.54 25.03 1.88
CA THR A 730 -1.75 26.47 2.12
C THR A 730 -2.28 27.17 0.88
N ALA A 731 -1.73 26.87 -0.31
CA ALA A 731 -2.22 27.41 -1.56
C ALA A 731 -3.69 27.01 -1.81
N ILE A 732 -4.04 25.74 -1.58
CA ILE A 732 -5.42 25.26 -1.69
C ILE A 732 -6.35 25.95 -0.67
N ALA A 733 -5.93 26.10 0.59
CA ALA A 733 -6.71 26.78 1.62
C ALA A 733 -6.97 28.25 1.26
N ILE A 734 -5.94 28.97 0.79
CA ILE A 734 -6.06 30.36 0.30
C ILE A 734 -6.97 30.42 -0.92
N THR A 735 -6.85 29.45 -1.83
CA THR A 735 -7.69 29.38 -3.02
C THR A 735 -9.16 29.20 -2.66
N ILE A 736 -9.47 28.30 -1.71
CA ILE A 736 -10.82 28.09 -1.18
C ILE A 736 -11.32 29.37 -0.51
N ALA A 737 -10.52 29.99 0.35
CA ALA A 737 -10.90 31.16 1.12
C ALA A 737 -11.25 32.35 0.22
N HIS A 738 -10.36 32.76 -0.69
CA HIS A 738 -10.65 33.92 -1.55
C HIS A 738 -11.76 33.63 -2.57
N SER A 739 -11.88 32.38 -3.05
CA SER A 739 -12.98 31.99 -3.92
C SER A 739 -14.32 32.09 -3.20
N ALA A 740 -14.40 31.58 -1.97
CA ALA A 740 -15.60 31.65 -1.15
C ALA A 740 -15.99 33.11 -0.83
N VAL A 741 -15.01 33.94 -0.45
CA VAL A 741 -15.24 35.36 -0.17
C VAL A 741 -15.71 36.10 -1.42
N GLY A 742 -15.07 35.90 -2.58
CA GLY A 742 -15.49 36.52 -3.84
C GLY A 742 -16.88 36.10 -4.29
N GLU A 743 -17.21 34.80 -4.19
CA GLU A 743 -18.55 34.31 -4.50
C GLU A 743 -19.60 34.88 -3.55
N CYS A 744 -19.33 34.93 -2.24
CA CYS A 744 -20.25 35.49 -1.25
C CYS A 744 -20.49 36.98 -1.47
N LEU A 745 -19.43 37.77 -1.66
CA LEU A 745 -19.52 39.23 -1.75
C LEU A 745 -20.02 39.69 -3.12
N ALA A 746 -19.50 39.14 -4.22
CA ALA A 746 -19.76 39.64 -5.57
C ALA A 746 -20.53 38.66 -6.46
N GLY A 747 -20.75 37.41 -6.01
CA GLY A 747 -21.19 36.32 -6.89
C GLY A 747 -20.13 35.98 -7.94
N ARG A 748 -18.85 36.33 -7.72
CA ARG A 748 -17.77 36.17 -8.70
C ARG A 748 -16.45 35.92 -7.99
N THR A 749 -15.69 34.95 -8.49
CA THR A 749 -14.26 34.80 -8.18
C THR A 749 -13.43 35.63 -9.17
N LEU A 750 -12.11 35.74 -8.96
CA LEU A 750 -11.21 36.50 -9.83
C LEU A 750 -11.24 35.97 -11.27
N GLY A 751 -11.13 34.66 -11.44
CA GLY A 751 -11.21 33.98 -12.73
C GLY A 751 -12.60 34.05 -13.36
N LYS A 752 -13.67 34.00 -12.55
CA LYS A 752 -15.04 34.20 -13.07
C LYS A 752 -15.27 35.64 -13.53
N TRP A 753 -14.73 36.63 -12.82
CA TRP A 753 -14.79 38.03 -13.23
C TRP A 753 -14.06 38.23 -14.56
N ALA A 754 -12.84 37.69 -14.70
CA ALA A 754 -12.06 37.75 -15.94
C ALA A 754 -12.78 37.14 -17.15
N LEU A 755 -13.61 36.11 -16.94
CA LEU A 755 -14.34 35.40 -18.00
C LEU A 755 -15.81 35.81 -18.14
N GLY A 756 -16.25 36.86 -17.45
CA GLY A 756 -17.63 37.36 -17.51
C GLY A 756 -18.67 36.38 -16.95
N LEU A 757 -18.27 35.52 -16.02
CA LEU A 757 -19.11 34.51 -15.37
C LEU A 757 -19.64 35.04 -14.03
N ARG A 758 -20.79 34.51 -13.61
CA ARG A 758 -21.38 34.81 -12.30
C ARG A 758 -21.93 33.55 -11.65
N VAL A 759 -21.84 33.47 -10.33
CA VAL A 759 -22.46 32.44 -9.50
C VAL A 759 -23.72 33.01 -8.89
N VAL A 760 -24.81 32.26 -8.99
CA VAL A 760 -26.10 32.58 -8.38
C VAL A 760 -26.62 31.35 -7.62
N SER A 761 -27.35 31.57 -6.53
CA SER A 761 -28.17 30.53 -5.91
C SER A 761 -29.34 30.16 -6.83
N LEU A 762 -29.98 29.01 -6.61
CA LEU A 762 -31.19 28.61 -7.35
C LEU A 762 -32.33 29.64 -7.22
N ASP A 763 -32.35 30.41 -6.14
CA ASP A 763 -33.33 31.49 -5.90
C ASP A 763 -32.99 32.79 -6.65
N GLY A 764 -31.97 32.77 -7.53
CA GLY A 764 -31.50 33.94 -8.29
C GLY A 764 -30.68 34.96 -7.49
N ARG A 765 -30.57 34.78 -6.17
CA ARG A 765 -29.79 35.64 -5.25
C ARG A 765 -28.30 35.28 -5.25
N ARG A 766 -27.49 36.11 -4.59
CA ARG A 766 -26.07 35.80 -4.34
C ARG A 766 -25.96 34.52 -3.47
N PRO A 767 -24.93 33.69 -3.69
CA PRO A 767 -24.72 32.50 -2.86
C PRO A 767 -24.44 32.92 -1.41
N SER A 768 -24.99 32.15 -0.46
CA SER A 768 -24.71 32.36 0.96
C SER A 768 -23.24 32.04 1.29
N PRO A 769 -22.71 32.53 2.43
CA PRO A 769 -21.33 32.22 2.85
C PRO A 769 -21.05 30.72 2.88
N TRP A 770 -22.02 29.93 3.36
CA TRP A 770 -21.92 28.47 3.39
C TRP A 770 -21.92 27.85 1.98
N GLN A 771 -22.82 28.30 1.09
CA GLN A 771 -22.86 27.81 -0.28
C GLN A 771 -21.54 28.09 -1.01
N ALA A 772 -20.99 29.30 -0.84
CA ALA A 772 -19.72 29.70 -1.45
C ALA A 772 -18.52 28.91 -0.91
N LEU A 773 -18.47 28.68 0.41
CA LEU A 773 -17.40 27.90 1.04
C LEU A 773 -17.47 26.42 0.65
N ALA A 774 -18.63 25.77 0.81
CA ALA A 774 -18.81 24.36 0.48
C ALA A 774 -18.52 24.10 -1.00
N ARG A 775 -18.96 25.00 -1.88
CA ARG A 775 -18.71 24.93 -3.32
C ARG A 775 -17.22 25.01 -3.65
N SER A 776 -16.51 25.96 -3.04
CA SER A 776 -15.07 26.17 -3.26
C SER A 776 -14.28 24.99 -2.71
N ALA A 777 -14.59 24.54 -1.49
CA ALA A 777 -13.96 23.38 -0.86
C ALA A 777 -14.10 22.10 -1.71
N LEU A 778 -15.32 21.77 -2.16
CA LEU A 778 -15.58 20.61 -3.01
C LEU A 778 -14.81 20.67 -4.35
N LYS A 779 -14.55 21.87 -4.86
CA LYS A 779 -13.88 22.05 -6.14
C LYS A 779 -12.36 21.83 -6.06
N TYR A 780 -11.75 22.26 -4.96
CA TYR A 780 -10.29 22.22 -4.80
C TYR A 780 -9.80 21.04 -3.96
N LEU A 781 -10.64 20.48 -3.06
CA LEU A 781 -10.32 19.28 -2.27
C LEU A 781 -10.69 17.98 -2.98
N CYS A 782 -11.48 18.04 -4.06
CA CYS A 782 -11.81 16.87 -4.89
C CYS A 782 -11.44 17.11 -6.37
N PRO A 783 -10.14 17.05 -6.74
CA PRO A 783 -9.67 17.29 -8.11
C PRO A 783 -10.40 16.50 -9.22
N PRO A 784 -10.81 15.22 -9.03
CA PRO A 784 -11.58 14.50 -10.06
C PRO A 784 -12.92 15.16 -10.40
N LEU A 785 -13.50 15.90 -9.46
CA LEU A 785 -14.73 16.67 -9.65
C LEU A 785 -14.54 17.83 -10.64
N ALA A 786 -13.35 18.45 -10.62
CA ALA A 786 -12.96 19.48 -11.57
C ALA A 786 -12.72 18.91 -12.97
N LEU A 787 -12.19 17.67 -13.10
CA LEU A 787 -12.04 16.99 -14.39
C LEU A 787 -13.39 16.67 -15.04
N PHE A 788 -14.40 16.36 -14.22
CA PHE A 788 -15.79 16.16 -14.67
C PHE A 788 -16.37 17.41 -15.36
N MET A 789 -15.83 18.61 -15.12
CA MET A 789 -16.21 19.83 -15.85
C MET A 789 -15.99 19.70 -17.34
N VAL A 790 -14.97 18.95 -17.79
CA VAL A 790 -14.60 18.86 -19.21
C VAL A 790 -15.51 17.89 -19.95
N LEU A 791 -15.96 16.83 -19.28
CA LEU A 791 -16.66 15.71 -19.91
C LEU A 791 -18.15 15.96 -20.14
N ASP A 792 -18.77 16.88 -19.38
CA ASP A 792 -20.20 17.17 -19.52
C ASP A 792 -20.56 18.60 -19.95
N ALA A 793 -20.72 18.76 -21.27
CA ALA A 793 -20.97 20.06 -21.90
C ALA A 793 -22.35 20.67 -21.63
N MET A 794 -23.31 19.90 -21.11
CA MET A 794 -24.72 20.32 -20.97
C MET A 794 -25.23 20.37 -19.51
N SER A 795 -24.39 20.05 -18.52
CA SER A 795 -24.82 19.84 -17.13
C SER A 795 -24.23 20.83 -16.14
N ARG A 796 -24.94 21.06 -15.03
CA ARG A 796 -24.43 21.81 -13.87
C ARG A 796 -23.34 20.98 -13.17
N HIS A 797 -22.23 21.61 -12.81
CA HIS A 797 -21.12 20.96 -12.10
C HIS A 797 -21.59 20.34 -10.77
N PRO A 798 -21.02 19.22 -10.29
CA PRO A 798 -21.51 18.57 -9.08
C PRO A 798 -21.45 19.47 -7.84
N ALA A 799 -20.43 20.33 -7.73
CA ALA A 799 -20.38 21.33 -6.64
C ALA A 799 -21.42 22.47 -6.82
N ASP A 800 -21.85 22.80 -8.04
CA ASP A 800 -22.98 23.73 -8.27
C ASP A 800 -24.26 23.12 -7.71
N VAL A 801 -24.48 21.84 -7.97
CA VAL A 801 -25.65 21.11 -7.52
C VAL A 801 -25.70 20.99 -6.01
N LEU A 802 -24.62 20.49 -5.40
CA LEU A 802 -24.60 20.17 -3.97
C LEU A 802 -24.86 21.40 -3.09
N THR A 803 -24.58 22.57 -3.65
CA THR A 803 -24.75 23.85 -2.98
C THR A 803 -26.01 24.59 -3.42
N GLY A 804 -26.77 24.06 -4.38
CA GLY A 804 -27.92 24.77 -4.95
C GLY A 804 -27.49 26.08 -5.60
N SER A 805 -26.49 26.04 -6.47
CA SER A 805 -25.99 27.18 -7.22
C SER A 805 -25.85 26.90 -8.70
N ALA A 806 -25.62 27.93 -9.50
CA ALA A 806 -25.33 27.83 -10.93
C ALA A 806 -24.32 28.89 -11.37
N VAL A 807 -23.43 28.50 -12.29
CA VAL A 807 -22.59 29.45 -13.03
C VAL A 807 -23.27 29.87 -14.33
N ILE A 808 -23.57 31.15 -14.41
CA ILE A 808 -24.31 31.76 -15.51
C ILE A 808 -23.43 32.78 -16.26
N ARG A 809 -23.80 33.02 -17.52
CA ARG A 809 -23.27 34.10 -18.38
C ARG A 809 -24.42 34.80 -19.10
N LYS A 810 -24.20 36.04 -19.54
CA LYS A 810 -25.17 36.74 -20.39
C LYS A 810 -25.38 35.94 -21.69
N ALA A 811 -26.63 35.66 -22.04
CA ALA A 811 -26.98 34.99 -23.28
C ALA A 811 -26.57 35.88 -24.47
N PRO A 812 -25.97 35.33 -25.54
CA PRO A 812 -25.74 36.10 -26.76
C PRO A 812 -27.10 36.55 -27.32
N ALA A 813 -27.18 37.78 -27.83
CA ALA A 813 -28.40 38.28 -28.48
C ALA A 813 -28.83 37.28 -29.58
N PRO A 814 -30.14 36.99 -29.72
CA PRO A 814 -30.62 36.10 -30.76
C PRO A 814 -30.09 36.61 -32.11
N LYS A 815 -29.42 35.75 -32.87
CA LYS A 815 -29.08 36.07 -34.26
C LYS A 815 -30.41 36.28 -34.99
N GLN A 816 -30.72 37.53 -35.32
CA GLN A 816 -31.78 37.83 -36.28
C GLN A 816 -31.43 37.06 -37.55
N SER A 817 -32.29 36.11 -37.91
CA SER A 817 -32.21 35.49 -39.23
C SER A 817 -32.46 36.61 -40.25
N PRO A 818 -31.71 36.69 -41.35
CA PRO A 818 -32.02 37.66 -42.39
C PRO A 818 -33.49 37.48 -42.81
N PRO A 819 -34.22 38.57 -43.12
CA PRO A 819 -35.59 38.46 -43.57
C PRO A 819 -35.62 37.52 -44.78
N LYS A 820 -36.53 36.55 -44.75
CA LYS A 820 -36.86 35.79 -45.96
C LYS A 820 -37.39 36.80 -46.97
N ASP A 821 -36.74 36.91 -48.11
CA ASP A 821 -37.35 37.47 -49.32
C ASP A 821 -38.53 36.56 -49.68
N ASP A 822 -39.73 36.94 -49.25
CA ASP A 822 -40.98 36.50 -49.85
C ASP A 822 -41.17 37.33 -51.12
N ASP A 823 -40.44 37.00 -52.18
CA ASP A 823 -40.78 37.39 -53.57
C ASP A 823 -39.95 36.55 -54.55
N GLN A 824 -40.41 35.30 -54.79
CA GLN A 824 -40.23 34.66 -56.09
C GLN A 824 -41.56 34.00 -56.48
N PRO A 825 -42.16 34.38 -57.61
CA PRO A 825 -43.35 33.72 -58.11
C PRO A 825 -42.98 32.32 -58.59
N VAL A 826 -43.87 31.38 -58.28
CA VAL A 826 -43.83 30.00 -58.76
C VAL A 826 -44.06 30.02 -60.28
N GLU A 827 -43.06 29.58 -61.04
CA GLU A 827 -43.24 28.89 -62.32
C GLU A 827 -42.59 27.51 -62.26
#